data_AF-A0A819FXH4-F1
#
_entry.id   AF-A0A819FXH4-F1
#
_cell.length_a   1.000
_cell.length_b   1.000
_cell.length_c   1.000
_cell.angle_alpha   90.00
_cell.angle_beta   90.00
_cell.angle_gamma   90.00
#
_symmetry.space_group_name_H-M   'P 1'
#
loop_
_entity.id
_entity.type
_entity.pdbx_description
1 polymer ?
#
loop_
_entity_poly.entity_id
_entity_poly.type
_entity_poly.pdbx_seq_one_letter_code
_entity_poly.pdbx_strand_id
1 'polypeptide(L)'
;MQTHNVYKAFDQQDETEYIDDFSTLIKDSYSAPLPQDLAATCKNQNQVTVSTTKSITSSMLSSDLQIFCGTDTICIIPSGFTVTMNSNLNVAALVVSGSLIWSDASQSSNNQWLCAGYIAVDGGQFDMNLISKQGYIYIKNNGLKHPTIYTRAFAALNTGKIYVSGRSLARTWSLLANKATYGMTSISLLHKPEDMGWRVGDRIVIAPTATSSSGNAEDYTIGGFEDNNTIKLLNKDGTSTGFISSYFRSQTVFTGANMSALIQAEVINLARNIIITGDDFQHVNCVNDVANGRPPDHIQADHCSCWSSIQRTKCTIGLHTAAVGPGSVLSLQYTRIEKCGQRGILGKYCVHLHLVRKCPDCKIIGNAFEYGHQRGTAIHGTHLTTVENNVYNDIRGATIYIEDGNEMYNRIFHNVAICPWAKSGEKRGCTIPGTDNGQADGTLNQAGLWGLSFTNYAIGNRFANNYNGMLYQEQGFGRGRGHVNGLECPSFQQMGRLEGNTFHGCGRFGTYVLATVFPKRTDRSIDKNGLPTLTTCQEWTANGEDNGLPSTFMHNIDYDNVFVGQYGAGDLQYRYHTSINNNNLIYWKETKNFQDGCSAHIADSFYDSGNLALPGGHGAFILENMIFNNRVHFESSHHCRVGVTGVLCMPTYVFVNMKWTGVVPDDSSLLKWGPNNGAMFTLGPDDEQNLNGNKLFPAGFNSIVNPYWSYLLTLDNGTSCFSSNDVATLLGQDSSSFAKKYNDGAIFCKRPVRRLEIFSYNQNSGNHENMQLELWQFGNRISSVTLNFFQIGDKKQGYSATVIPGLDHQYRLSMTDGGNVSPDWIIEFSDPIFGNRWKRDEINLVVAGRNCPYPVHSQHDRRYIWSGNNYLKVKGRGACTSFPDMSPVNCKSQPKLTNVEHCPDQCPSGCRNGYCDCATGECLCNPGFSGVKCSIDTCGAAGCVNGNCAAQYLGRDLPVTNKPCVCIDGWYGDRCDTTTPPLPVSDPAPMCFNGCYYYTDTSIGGGQIQTIQTSDPTACCAACNRNAACNAWVFSAYQCYLKTGTQLIQKTGVTSGIKCSTGTNSSTIAPATVASSTTVPSTVAPSTVRPPVTTNCDGKCKGKYPYGCNASLQTGYCNAGGGCTYSINTNPSWCCFKGC
;
A
#
# COMPACT_ATOMS: atom_id res chain seq x y z
N MET A 1 -9.22 16.45 17.18
CA MET A 1 -9.48 15.03 17.51
C MET A 1 -10.77 14.96 18.31
N GLN A 2 -11.91 14.75 17.65
CA GLN A 2 -13.17 14.46 18.35
C GLN A 2 -13.22 12.96 18.64
N THR A 3 -13.41 12.63 19.91
CA THR A 3 -13.70 11.29 20.42
C THR A 3 -15.08 10.86 19.92
N HIS A 4 -15.12 10.22 18.76
CA HIS A 4 -16.22 9.34 18.40
C HIS A 4 -16.05 8.05 19.21
N ASN A 5 -17.12 7.59 19.86
CA ASN A 5 -17.16 6.27 20.50
C ASN A 5 -16.84 5.20 19.44
N VAL A 6 -15.61 4.67 19.47
CA VAL A 6 -15.11 3.64 18.56
C VAL A 6 -15.54 2.29 19.13
N TYR A 7 -16.50 1.62 18.49
CA TYR A 7 -16.59 0.16 18.59
C TYR A 7 -15.27 -0.41 18.03
N LYS A 8 -14.44 -0.97 18.92
CA LYS A 8 -13.01 -1.29 18.68
C LYS A 8 -12.84 -2.71 18.13
N ALA A 9 -11.95 -2.85 17.14
CA ALA A 9 -11.35 -4.13 16.75
C ALA A 9 -10.63 -4.77 17.97
N PHE A 10 -10.50 -6.10 18.02
CA PHE A 10 -9.97 -6.82 19.18
C PHE A 10 -8.54 -6.38 19.52
N ASP A 11 -8.36 -5.85 20.73
CA ASP A 11 -7.05 -5.69 21.36
C ASP A 11 -6.64 -6.98 22.07
N GLN A 12 -5.37 -7.08 22.46
CA GLN A 12 -4.79 -8.29 22.98
C GLN A 12 -5.46 -8.81 24.25
N GLN A 13 -6.06 -7.92 25.05
CA GLN A 13 -6.75 -8.25 26.30
C GLN A 13 -8.22 -8.66 26.11
N ASP A 14 -8.79 -8.49 24.91
CA ASP A 14 -10.23 -8.68 24.65
C ASP A 14 -10.60 -10.17 24.44
N GLU A 15 -10.02 -11.08 25.24
CA GLU A 15 -10.33 -12.51 25.11
C GLU A 15 -11.80 -12.80 25.42
N THR A 16 -12.34 -12.21 26.48
CA THR A 16 -13.72 -12.48 26.94
C THR A 16 -14.71 -12.17 25.83
N GLU A 17 -14.61 -10.97 25.24
CA GLU A 17 -15.40 -10.52 24.11
C GLU A 17 -15.23 -11.45 22.91
N TYR A 18 -14.00 -11.87 22.61
CA TYR A 18 -13.75 -12.80 21.50
C TYR A 18 -14.42 -14.15 21.70
N ILE A 19 -14.41 -14.70 22.92
CA ILE A 19 -15.06 -15.98 23.24
C ILE A 19 -16.59 -15.85 23.19
N ASP A 20 -17.13 -14.75 23.73
CA ASP A 20 -18.57 -14.48 23.72
C ASP A 20 -19.10 -14.27 22.28
N ASP A 21 -18.35 -13.52 21.46
CA ASP A 21 -18.68 -13.25 20.06
C ASP A 21 -18.36 -14.45 19.14
N PHE A 22 -17.63 -15.48 19.61
CA PHE A 22 -17.04 -16.53 18.76
C PHE A 22 -18.07 -17.25 17.89
N SER A 23 -19.24 -17.55 18.44
CA SER A 23 -20.34 -18.19 17.70
C SER A 23 -20.79 -17.32 16.51
N THR A 24 -20.84 -16.00 16.68
CA THR A 24 -21.09 -15.04 15.62
C THR A 24 -19.92 -15.01 14.65
N LEU A 25 -18.65 -14.97 15.11
CA LEU A 25 -17.47 -14.93 14.24
C LEU A 25 -17.48 -16.08 13.21
N ILE A 26 -17.79 -17.29 13.66
CA ILE A 26 -17.83 -18.48 12.79
C ILE A 26 -19.19 -18.73 12.12
N LYS A 27 -20.25 -17.99 12.44
CA LYS A 27 -21.61 -18.20 11.88
C LYS A 27 -21.63 -18.10 10.36
N ASP A 28 -20.91 -17.12 9.83
CA ASP A 28 -20.78 -16.88 8.39
C ASP A 28 -19.63 -17.68 7.79
N SER A 29 -19.01 -18.58 8.59
CA SER A 29 -18.08 -19.57 8.06
C SER A 29 -18.82 -20.55 7.17
N TYR A 30 -18.62 -20.40 5.86
CA TYR A 30 -19.04 -21.40 4.91
C TYR A 30 -17.97 -22.49 4.87
N SER A 31 -18.26 -23.62 5.51
CA SER A 31 -17.63 -24.89 5.14
C SER A 31 -18.58 -25.56 4.17
N ALA A 32 -18.11 -25.92 2.96
CA ALA A 32 -18.93 -26.75 2.08
C ALA A 32 -19.39 -28.00 2.86
N PRO A 33 -20.63 -28.47 2.68
CA PRO A 33 -21.07 -29.70 3.32
C PRO A 33 -20.06 -30.80 3.02
N LEU A 34 -19.53 -31.42 4.07
CA LEU A 34 -18.67 -32.59 3.91
C LEU A 34 -19.48 -33.71 3.25
N PRO A 35 -18.85 -34.62 2.48
CA PRO A 35 -19.48 -35.86 2.06
C PRO A 35 -20.17 -36.53 3.26
N GLN A 36 -21.40 -37.01 3.06
CA GLN A 36 -22.24 -37.52 4.15
C GLN A 36 -21.56 -38.67 4.90
N ASP A 37 -20.86 -39.53 4.17
CA ASP A 37 -20.06 -40.63 4.72
C ASP A 37 -18.85 -40.13 5.51
N LEU A 38 -18.12 -39.11 5.03
CA LEU A 38 -17.03 -38.50 5.79
C LEU A 38 -17.55 -37.86 7.09
N ALA A 39 -18.65 -37.11 7.01
CA ALA A 39 -19.25 -36.46 8.16
C ALA A 39 -19.71 -37.49 9.22
N ALA A 40 -20.41 -38.54 8.79
CA ALA A 40 -20.83 -39.61 9.68
C ALA A 40 -19.64 -40.36 10.30
N THR A 41 -18.55 -40.54 9.55
CA THR A 41 -17.43 -41.40 9.97
C THR A 41 -16.38 -40.69 10.80
N CYS A 42 -16.09 -39.42 10.53
CA CYS A 42 -14.93 -38.73 11.11
C CYS A 42 -15.29 -37.47 11.92
N LYS A 43 -16.40 -36.79 11.62
CA LYS A 43 -16.71 -35.50 12.26
C LYS A 43 -17.11 -35.67 13.73
N ASN A 44 -16.42 -34.96 14.62
CA ASN A 44 -16.70 -34.86 16.06
C ASN A 44 -16.84 -36.22 16.76
N GLN A 45 -16.10 -37.24 16.33
CA GLN A 45 -16.15 -38.60 16.88
C GLN A 45 -15.44 -38.76 18.25
N ASN A 46 -15.22 -37.65 18.98
CA ASN A 46 -14.59 -37.57 20.30
C ASN A 46 -13.18 -38.22 20.40
N GLN A 47 -12.61 -38.21 21.61
CA GLN A 47 -11.30 -38.80 21.88
C GLN A 47 -11.32 -40.32 21.63
N VAL A 48 -10.35 -40.81 20.87
CA VAL A 48 -10.18 -42.23 20.61
C VAL A 48 -9.18 -42.79 21.61
N THR A 49 -9.55 -43.86 22.32
CA THR A 49 -8.58 -44.64 23.11
C THR A 49 -7.65 -45.36 22.14
N VAL A 50 -6.43 -44.87 21.98
CA VAL A 50 -5.45 -45.54 21.11
C VAL A 50 -5.08 -46.89 21.71
N SER A 51 -5.29 -47.95 20.94
CA SER A 51 -5.01 -49.31 21.40
C SER A 51 -3.55 -49.70 21.20
N THR A 52 -2.93 -49.34 20.07
CA THR A 52 -1.55 -49.70 19.69
C THR A 52 -0.98 -48.84 18.53
N THR A 53 0.32 -48.94 18.28
CA THR A 53 0.99 -48.46 17.05
C THR A 53 1.23 -49.65 16.11
N LYS A 54 0.93 -49.49 14.81
CA LYS A 54 1.12 -50.54 13.79
C LYS A 54 1.97 -50.02 12.64
N SER A 55 2.89 -50.86 12.16
CA SER A 55 3.80 -50.53 11.06
C SER A 55 3.69 -51.60 9.97
N ILE A 56 3.52 -51.17 8.72
CA ILE A 56 3.41 -52.11 7.59
C ILE A 56 4.78 -52.70 7.23
N THR A 57 4.78 -53.91 6.67
CA THR A 57 6.00 -54.64 6.25
C THR A 57 6.04 -54.92 4.75
N SER A 58 5.05 -54.45 4.00
CA SER A 58 4.97 -54.51 2.53
C SER A 58 4.13 -53.36 2.00
N SER A 59 4.37 -52.94 0.75
CA SER A 59 3.56 -51.93 0.08
C SER A 59 2.14 -52.46 -0.15
N MET A 60 1.13 -51.62 0.05
CA MET A 60 -0.28 -52.06 0.00
C MET A 60 -1.24 -50.94 -0.43
N LEU A 61 -2.49 -51.29 -0.66
CA LEU A 61 -3.55 -50.32 -0.97
C LEU A 61 -4.15 -49.74 0.32
N SER A 62 -4.76 -48.55 0.24
CA SER A 62 -5.43 -47.95 1.42
C SER A 62 -6.58 -48.80 1.94
N SER A 63 -7.25 -49.58 1.08
CA SER A 63 -8.28 -50.55 1.49
C SER A 63 -7.73 -51.63 2.43
N ASP A 64 -6.53 -52.13 2.12
CA ASP A 64 -5.86 -53.15 2.92
C ASP A 64 -5.28 -52.52 4.19
N LEU A 65 -4.75 -51.30 4.07
CA LEU A 65 -4.25 -50.53 5.22
C LEU A 65 -5.36 -50.23 6.23
N GLN A 66 -6.57 -49.93 5.76
CA GLN A 66 -7.73 -49.72 6.62
C GLN A 66 -8.05 -50.96 7.47
N ILE A 67 -7.97 -52.16 6.86
CA ILE A 67 -8.18 -53.44 7.56
C ILE A 67 -7.05 -53.69 8.56
N PHE A 68 -5.80 -53.42 8.16
CA PHE A 68 -4.63 -53.64 8.98
C PHE A 68 -4.57 -52.71 10.21
N CYS A 69 -4.73 -51.41 10.00
CA CYS A 69 -4.61 -50.40 11.05
C CYS A 69 -5.92 -50.22 11.85
N GLY A 70 -7.09 -50.32 11.23
CA GLY A 70 -8.34 -49.96 11.90
C GLY A 70 -8.39 -48.46 12.28
N THR A 71 -9.33 -48.09 13.13
CA THR A 71 -9.63 -46.67 13.45
C THR A 71 -8.93 -46.15 14.70
N ASP A 72 -8.35 -47.05 15.51
CA ASP A 72 -7.85 -46.81 16.86
C ASP A 72 -6.32 -46.96 16.99
N THR A 73 -5.59 -47.07 15.87
CA THR A 73 -4.13 -47.20 15.87
C THR A 73 -3.41 -46.03 15.22
N ILE A 74 -2.18 -45.79 15.68
CA ILE A 74 -1.21 -44.96 14.98
C ILE A 74 -0.59 -45.84 13.88
N CYS A 75 -0.91 -45.52 12.62
CA CYS A 75 -0.52 -46.29 11.46
C CYS A 75 0.78 -45.72 10.85
N ILE A 76 1.81 -46.56 10.71
CA ILE A 76 3.13 -46.17 10.21
C ILE A 76 3.39 -46.80 8.84
N ILE A 77 3.79 -45.97 7.88
CA ILE A 77 4.35 -46.36 6.58
C ILE A 77 5.88 -46.18 6.68
N PRO A 78 6.67 -47.24 6.95
CA PRO A 78 8.11 -47.10 7.09
C PRO A 78 8.80 -46.85 5.75
N SER A 79 10.06 -46.39 5.81
CA SER A 79 10.89 -46.19 4.62
C SER A 79 10.98 -47.48 3.79
N GLY A 80 10.97 -47.34 2.46
CA GLY A 80 10.97 -48.46 1.52
C GLY A 80 9.59 -49.03 1.16
N PHE A 81 8.52 -48.60 1.83
CA PHE A 81 7.15 -49.04 1.53
C PHE A 81 6.27 -47.91 1.02
N THR A 82 5.27 -48.28 0.23
CA THR A 82 4.33 -47.36 -0.41
C THR A 82 2.90 -47.77 -0.12
N VAL A 83 2.07 -46.79 0.25
CA VAL A 83 0.60 -46.94 0.29
C VAL A 83 0.00 -46.19 -0.88
N THR A 84 -0.82 -46.88 -1.67
CA THR A 84 -1.57 -46.26 -2.77
C THR A 84 -3.04 -46.09 -2.39
N MET A 85 -3.55 -44.86 -2.44
CA MET A 85 -4.90 -44.51 -2.02
C MET A 85 -5.95 -44.92 -3.06
N ASN A 86 -6.63 -46.06 -2.83
CA ASN A 86 -7.73 -46.58 -3.66
C ASN A 86 -9.12 -46.52 -3.01
N SER A 87 -9.18 -46.20 -1.73
CA SER A 87 -10.41 -46.13 -0.91
C SER A 87 -10.27 -45.09 0.18
N ASN A 88 -11.37 -44.81 0.88
CA ASN A 88 -11.31 -44.00 2.10
C ASN A 88 -10.38 -44.64 3.14
N LEU A 89 -9.75 -43.80 3.96
CA LEU A 89 -8.87 -44.24 5.06
C LEU A 89 -9.18 -43.44 6.34
N ASN A 90 -9.47 -44.17 7.42
CA ASN A 90 -9.74 -43.68 8.76
C ASN A 90 -8.82 -44.40 9.76
N VAL A 91 -7.85 -43.66 10.30
CA VAL A 91 -6.88 -44.15 11.30
C VAL A 91 -6.81 -43.19 12.49
N ALA A 92 -6.30 -43.62 13.64
CA ALA A 92 -6.18 -42.69 14.77
C ALA A 92 -5.15 -41.60 14.47
N ALA A 93 -4.00 -41.97 13.91
CA ALA A 93 -3.03 -41.06 13.31
C ALA A 93 -2.22 -41.76 12.20
N LEU A 94 -1.58 -40.98 11.32
CA LEU A 94 -0.76 -41.49 10.23
C LEU A 94 0.66 -40.92 10.30
N VAL A 95 1.66 -41.79 10.25
CA VAL A 95 3.08 -41.43 10.13
C VAL A 95 3.63 -42.00 8.83
N VAL A 96 4.23 -41.16 7.99
CA VAL A 96 4.73 -41.51 6.65
C VAL A 96 6.23 -41.26 6.58
N SER A 97 7.01 -42.34 6.69
CA SER A 97 8.46 -42.36 6.44
C SER A 97 8.82 -43.04 5.10
N GLY A 98 7.89 -43.78 4.51
CA GLY A 98 7.93 -44.25 3.13
C GLY A 98 7.21 -43.30 2.19
N SER A 99 6.25 -43.81 1.42
CA SER A 99 5.47 -43.00 0.49
C SER A 99 3.96 -43.25 0.59
N LEU A 100 3.16 -42.19 0.47
CA LEU A 100 1.73 -42.28 0.21
C LEU A 100 1.43 -41.63 -1.13
N ILE A 101 0.82 -42.37 -2.05
CA ILE A 101 0.46 -41.91 -3.39
C ILE A 101 -1.06 -41.86 -3.53
N TRP A 102 -1.58 -40.70 -3.93
CA TRP A 102 -3.00 -40.47 -4.17
C TRP A 102 -3.17 -39.69 -5.47
N SER A 103 -3.73 -40.33 -6.50
CA SER A 103 -3.97 -39.71 -7.79
C SER A 103 -5.37 -40.00 -8.31
N ASP A 104 -5.77 -39.30 -9.38
CA ASP A 104 -7.01 -39.63 -10.11
C ASP A 104 -7.04 -41.10 -10.57
N ALA A 105 -5.87 -41.69 -10.87
CA ALA A 105 -5.74 -43.08 -11.30
C ALA A 105 -5.87 -44.07 -10.14
N SER A 106 -5.39 -43.71 -8.94
CA SER A 106 -5.49 -44.60 -7.78
C SER A 106 -6.86 -44.54 -7.12
N GLN A 107 -7.46 -43.35 -7.03
CA GLN A 107 -8.75 -43.11 -6.37
C GLN A 107 -9.89 -43.79 -7.13
N SER A 108 -10.66 -44.67 -6.49
CA SER A 108 -11.72 -45.44 -7.17
C SER A 108 -13.03 -44.67 -7.35
N SER A 109 -13.39 -43.80 -6.40
CA SER A 109 -14.63 -43.01 -6.38
C SER A 109 -14.44 -41.56 -6.83
N ASN A 110 -15.52 -40.86 -7.19
CA ASN A 110 -15.44 -39.41 -7.51
C ASN A 110 -15.04 -38.56 -6.29
N ASN A 111 -15.44 -38.98 -5.09
CA ASN A 111 -15.10 -38.37 -3.82
C ASN A 111 -14.41 -39.42 -2.94
N GLN A 112 -13.23 -39.11 -2.43
CA GLN A 112 -12.49 -39.98 -1.50
C GLN A 112 -11.87 -39.13 -0.39
N TRP A 113 -11.68 -39.71 0.79
CA TRP A 113 -11.18 -38.99 1.94
C TRP A 113 -10.19 -39.79 2.79
N LEU A 114 -9.29 -39.04 3.44
CA LEU A 114 -8.35 -39.52 4.44
C LEU A 114 -8.65 -38.77 5.74
N CYS A 115 -8.92 -39.47 6.84
CA CYS A 115 -9.10 -38.84 8.14
C CYS A 115 -8.21 -39.42 9.24
N ALA A 116 -7.53 -38.54 9.97
CA ALA A 116 -6.56 -38.87 11.02
C ALA A 116 -6.49 -37.75 12.06
N GLY A 117 -6.09 -38.03 13.30
CA GLY A 117 -5.88 -37.02 14.35
C GLY A 117 -4.69 -36.11 14.07
N TYR A 118 -3.64 -36.68 13.46
CA TYR A 118 -2.57 -35.97 12.80
C TYR A 118 -2.02 -36.82 11.65
N ILE A 119 -1.39 -36.15 10.68
CA ILE A 119 -0.62 -36.75 9.59
C ILE A 119 0.79 -36.16 9.65
N ALA A 120 1.77 -37.01 9.96
CA ALA A 120 3.17 -36.64 10.08
C ALA A 120 3.97 -37.29 8.94
N VAL A 121 4.49 -36.49 8.02
CA VAL A 121 5.38 -36.96 6.96
C VAL A 121 6.81 -36.79 7.44
N ASP A 122 7.35 -37.87 8.02
CA ASP A 122 8.60 -37.89 8.78
C ASP A 122 9.69 -38.59 7.97
N GLY A 123 10.47 -37.80 7.22
CA GLY A 123 11.47 -38.28 6.26
C GLY A 123 10.92 -38.96 5.00
N GLY A 124 9.60 -39.17 4.92
CA GLY A 124 8.91 -39.78 3.78
C GLY A 124 8.32 -38.77 2.80
N GLN A 125 7.40 -39.24 1.96
CA GLN A 125 6.73 -38.45 0.94
C GLN A 125 5.21 -38.69 0.92
N PHE A 126 4.44 -37.61 0.86
CA PHE A 126 3.00 -37.64 0.63
C PHE A 126 2.70 -36.93 -0.68
N ASP A 127 2.27 -37.69 -1.68
CA ASP A 127 1.95 -37.20 -3.02
C ASP A 127 0.45 -37.32 -3.28
N MET A 128 -0.22 -36.18 -3.42
CA MET A 128 -1.62 -36.10 -3.81
C MET A 128 -1.77 -35.23 -5.06
N ASN A 129 -2.28 -35.80 -6.15
CA ASN A 129 -2.51 -35.11 -7.41
C ASN A 129 -3.88 -35.47 -8.00
N LEU A 130 -4.88 -34.62 -7.77
CA LEU A 130 -6.25 -34.81 -8.27
C LEU A 130 -6.63 -33.66 -9.20
N ILE A 131 -6.94 -33.98 -10.46
CA ILE A 131 -7.31 -32.99 -11.48
C ILE A 131 -8.81 -33.02 -11.75
N SER A 132 -9.38 -34.23 -11.79
CA SER A 132 -10.79 -34.48 -12.15
C SER A 132 -11.65 -34.92 -10.96
N LYS A 133 -11.05 -35.49 -9.92
CA LYS A 133 -11.76 -36.01 -8.75
C LYS A 133 -11.66 -35.09 -7.53
N GLN A 134 -12.53 -35.31 -6.55
CA GLN A 134 -12.53 -34.59 -5.29
C GLN A 134 -11.85 -35.41 -4.19
N GLY A 135 -11.07 -34.74 -3.35
CA GLY A 135 -10.33 -35.33 -2.26
C GLY A 135 -10.40 -34.51 -0.98
N TYR A 136 -10.52 -35.18 0.15
CA TYR A 136 -10.59 -34.53 1.46
C TYR A 136 -9.50 -35.07 2.40
N ILE A 137 -8.67 -34.17 2.93
CA ILE A 137 -7.76 -34.45 4.04
C ILE A 137 -8.43 -33.89 5.30
N TYR A 138 -8.89 -34.77 6.16
CA TYR A 138 -9.70 -34.44 7.34
C TYR A 138 -8.95 -34.68 8.65
N ILE A 139 -8.63 -33.60 9.35
CA ILE A 139 -7.90 -33.66 10.61
C ILE A 139 -8.86 -33.69 11.81
N LYS A 140 -8.98 -34.88 12.41
CA LYS A 140 -9.88 -35.18 13.53
C LYS A 140 -9.39 -34.54 14.83
N ASN A 141 -10.33 -34.20 15.69
CA ASN A 141 -10.09 -33.89 17.09
C ASN A 141 -10.29 -35.15 17.95
N ASN A 142 -9.28 -36.03 17.93
CA ASN A 142 -9.31 -37.28 18.72
C ASN A 142 -8.37 -37.25 19.94
N GLY A 143 -7.84 -36.07 20.30
CA GLY A 143 -6.94 -35.88 21.44
C GLY A 143 -5.48 -36.31 21.22
N LEU A 144 -5.14 -36.92 20.08
CA LEU A 144 -3.76 -37.34 19.83
C LEU A 144 -2.81 -36.18 19.55
N LYS A 145 -1.62 -36.30 20.12
CA LYS A 145 -0.54 -35.31 20.06
C LYS A 145 0.72 -35.94 19.48
N HIS A 146 1.23 -35.42 18.37
CA HIS A 146 2.56 -35.75 17.89
C HIS A 146 3.63 -35.00 18.72
N PRO A 147 4.81 -35.59 19.01
CA PRO A 147 5.85 -34.94 19.82
C PRO A 147 6.30 -33.54 19.32
N THR A 148 6.48 -33.39 18.00
CA THR A 148 6.96 -32.13 17.38
C THR A 148 5.85 -31.18 16.91
N ILE A 149 4.86 -31.70 16.18
CA ILE A 149 3.82 -30.90 15.50
C ILE A 149 2.49 -30.87 16.28
N TYR A 150 2.42 -31.53 17.43
CA TYR A 150 1.32 -31.49 18.37
C TYR A 150 -0.01 -32.01 17.81
N THR A 151 -1.13 -31.45 18.29
CA THR A 151 -2.48 -31.91 17.93
C THR A 151 -2.92 -31.31 16.60
N ARG A 152 -3.81 -32.03 15.91
CA ARG A 152 -4.53 -31.56 14.72
C ARG A 152 -3.60 -31.05 13.61
N ALA A 153 -2.52 -31.79 13.35
CA ALA A 153 -1.46 -31.40 12.44
C ALA A 153 -1.52 -32.16 11.11
N PHE A 154 -1.21 -31.48 10.01
CA PHE A 154 -0.75 -32.10 8.77
C PHE A 154 0.58 -31.48 8.37
N ALA A 155 1.69 -32.17 8.61
CA ALA A 155 2.99 -31.55 8.48
C ALA A 155 4.11 -32.47 8.00
N ALA A 156 5.08 -31.85 7.32
CA ALA A 156 6.34 -32.43 6.91
C ALA A 156 7.42 -32.09 7.95
N LEU A 157 8.24 -33.07 8.30
CA LEU A 157 9.35 -32.93 9.25
C LEU A 157 10.49 -33.86 8.87
N ASN A 158 11.68 -33.59 9.41
CA ASN A 158 12.88 -34.42 9.22
C ASN A 158 13.16 -34.74 7.73
N THR A 159 13.16 -33.74 6.85
CA THR A 159 13.30 -33.86 5.38
C THR A 159 12.12 -34.47 4.64
N GLY A 160 11.00 -34.69 5.34
CA GLY A 160 9.75 -35.15 4.74
C GLY A 160 9.19 -34.17 3.72
N LYS A 161 8.40 -34.67 2.77
CA LYS A 161 7.91 -33.90 1.63
C LYS A 161 6.42 -34.09 1.43
N ILE A 162 5.67 -32.99 1.46
CA ILE A 162 4.24 -32.97 1.12
C ILE A 162 4.08 -32.26 -0.21
N TYR A 163 3.51 -32.96 -1.19
CA TYR A 163 3.08 -32.43 -2.48
C TYR A 163 1.58 -32.67 -2.64
N VAL A 164 0.80 -31.61 -2.61
CA VAL A 164 -0.65 -31.65 -2.85
C VAL A 164 -0.97 -30.70 -3.99
N SER A 165 -1.49 -31.24 -5.09
CA SER A 165 -1.89 -30.46 -6.26
C SER A 165 -3.33 -30.81 -6.66
N GLY A 166 -4.19 -29.80 -6.62
CA GLY A 166 -5.55 -29.87 -7.14
C GLY A 166 -5.65 -29.49 -8.62
N ARG A 167 -6.89 -29.32 -9.07
CA ARG A 167 -7.21 -28.77 -10.38
C ARG A 167 -6.69 -27.34 -10.50
N SER A 168 -5.77 -27.12 -11.43
CA SER A 168 -5.24 -25.78 -11.69
C SER A 168 -6.32 -24.83 -12.19
N LEU A 169 -6.35 -23.63 -11.61
CA LEU A 169 -7.04 -22.46 -12.17
C LEU A 169 -6.03 -21.60 -12.91
N ALA A 170 -6.39 -21.14 -14.11
CA ALA A 170 -5.58 -20.17 -14.84
C ALA A 170 -5.57 -18.81 -14.12
N ARG A 171 -6.62 -18.47 -13.38
CA ARG A 171 -6.65 -17.34 -12.43
C ARG A 171 -7.57 -17.62 -11.25
N THR A 172 -7.16 -17.22 -10.05
CA THR A 172 -7.94 -17.44 -8.81
C THR A 172 -8.82 -16.26 -8.42
N TRP A 173 -8.63 -15.09 -9.04
CA TRP A 173 -9.37 -13.87 -8.74
C TRP A 173 -9.49 -12.98 -9.98
N SER A 174 -10.41 -12.00 -9.92
CA SER A 174 -10.52 -10.92 -10.88
C SER A 174 -10.93 -9.58 -10.29
N LEU A 175 -11.05 -8.55 -11.12
CA LEU A 175 -11.60 -7.25 -10.73
C LEU A 175 -12.94 -7.04 -11.43
N LEU A 176 -13.83 -6.31 -10.77
CA LEU A 176 -15.07 -5.84 -11.38
C LEU A 176 -14.76 -4.93 -12.59
N ALA A 177 -15.25 -5.31 -13.77
CA ALA A 177 -15.17 -4.46 -14.96
C ALA A 177 -16.16 -3.29 -14.89
N ASN A 178 -17.30 -3.47 -14.22
CA ASN A 178 -18.33 -2.47 -14.07
C ASN A 178 -18.71 -2.30 -12.60
N LYS A 179 -19.19 -1.11 -12.24
CA LYS A 179 -19.75 -0.80 -10.92
C LYS A 179 -20.86 -1.81 -10.59
N ALA A 180 -20.80 -2.41 -9.40
CA ALA A 180 -21.89 -3.22 -8.87
C ALA A 180 -22.66 -2.42 -7.81
N THR A 181 -23.98 -2.38 -7.94
CA THR A 181 -24.87 -1.64 -7.04
C THR A 181 -25.94 -2.55 -6.45
N TYR A 182 -26.51 -2.07 -5.35
CA TYR A 182 -27.64 -2.69 -4.66
C TYR A 182 -28.71 -3.20 -5.63
N GLY A 183 -29.14 -4.45 -5.45
CA GLY A 183 -30.18 -5.09 -6.27
C GLY A 183 -29.70 -5.74 -7.58
N MET A 184 -28.47 -5.51 -8.06
CA MET A 184 -27.97 -6.22 -9.25
C MET A 184 -27.77 -7.71 -8.97
N THR A 185 -28.15 -8.57 -9.93
CA THR A 185 -28.06 -10.04 -9.82
C THR A 185 -26.97 -10.64 -10.70
N SER A 186 -26.17 -9.79 -11.36
CA SER A 186 -25.00 -10.18 -12.15
C SER A 186 -23.88 -9.15 -12.03
N ILE A 187 -22.66 -9.58 -12.34
CA ILE A 187 -21.48 -8.71 -12.44
C ILE A 187 -20.62 -9.07 -13.63
N SER A 188 -19.93 -8.07 -14.20
CA SER A 188 -18.94 -8.28 -15.26
C SER A 188 -17.52 -8.19 -14.69
N LEU A 189 -16.63 -9.07 -15.17
CA LEU A 189 -15.23 -9.14 -14.74
C LEU A 189 -14.27 -8.71 -15.86
N LEU A 190 -13.08 -8.21 -15.48
CA LEU A 190 -12.04 -7.86 -16.45
C LEU A 190 -11.58 -9.07 -17.31
N HIS A 191 -11.58 -10.26 -16.71
CA HIS A 191 -11.15 -11.50 -17.35
C HIS A 191 -12.35 -12.40 -17.55
N LYS A 192 -12.32 -13.21 -18.61
CA LYS A 192 -13.37 -14.17 -18.91
C LYS A 192 -13.37 -15.32 -17.88
N PRO A 193 -14.47 -15.52 -17.13
CA PRO A 193 -14.55 -16.53 -16.06
C PRO A 193 -14.17 -17.95 -16.50
N GLU A 194 -14.64 -18.37 -17.67
CA GLU A 194 -14.42 -19.71 -18.20
C GLU A 194 -12.93 -19.96 -18.51
N ASP A 195 -12.24 -18.96 -19.07
CA ASP A 195 -10.81 -19.03 -19.39
C ASP A 195 -9.97 -19.03 -18.11
N MET A 196 -10.43 -18.37 -17.04
CA MET A 196 -9.82 -18.46 -15.71
C MET A 196 -9.94 -19.87 -15.09
N GLY A 197 -10.81 -20.72 -15.64
CA GLY A 197 -11.12 -22.06 -15.14
C GLY A 197 -12.25 -22.09 -14.12
N TRP A 198 -13.02 -21.01 -13.98
CA TRP A 198 -14.15 -20.95 -13.05
C TRP A 198 -15.33 -21.76 -13.61
N ARG A 199 -16.21 -22.24 -12.71
CA ARG A 199 -17.36 -23.08 -13.05
C ARG A 199 -18.64 -22.54 -12.42
N VAL A 200 -19.78 -22.85 -13.06
CA VAL A 200 -21.08 -22.71 -12.41
C VAL A 200 -21.09 -23.56 -11.13
N GLY A 201 -21.59 -22.99 -10.04
CA GLY A 201 -21.54 -23.58 -8.70
C GLY A 201 -20.29 -23.19 -7.89
N ASP A 202 -19.27 -22.56 -8.49
CA ASP A 202 -18.14 -22.04 -7.72
C ASP A 202 -18.60 -20.91 -6.79
N ARG A 203 -18.04 -20.88 -5.58
CA ARG A 203 -18.25 -19.78 -4.63
C ARG A 203 -17.25 -18.66 -4.87
N ILE A 204 -17.73 -17.43 -4.84
CA ILE A 204 -16.95 -16.21 -4.98
C ILE A 204 -17.20 -15.25 -3.83
N VAL A 205 -16.25 -14.36 -3.58
CA VAL A 205 -16.38 -13.23 -2.64
C VAL A 205 -15.96 -11.95 -3.34
N ILE A 206 -16.70 -10.87 -3.10
CA ILE A 206 -16.45 -9.55 -3.66
C ILE A 206 -15.96 -8.62 -2.54
N ALA A 207 -14.79 -8.02 -2.74
CA ALA A 207 -14.12 -7.20 -1.74
C ALA A 207 -14.86 -5.87 -1.52
N PRO A 208 -15.04 -5.43 -0.26
CA PRO A 208 -15.60 -4.12 0.03
C PRO A 208 -14.65 -3.02 -0.45
N THR A 209 -15.22 -1.92 -0.92
CA THR A 209 -14.46 -0.73 -1.37
C THR A 209 -14.69 0.49 -0.48
N ALA A 210 -15.28 0.32 0.70
CA ALA A 210 -15.49 1.42 1.64
C ALA A 210 -14.19 1.83 2.35
N THR A 211 -14.14 3.06 2.85
CA THR A 211 -12.94 3.62 3.47
C THR A 211 -12.67 3.04 4.86
N SER A 212 -11.41 3.00 5.28
CA SER A 212 -11.03 2.86 6.69
C SER A 212 -11.59 1.64 7.46
N SER A 213 -11.62 0.48 6.82
CA SER A 213 -12.16 -0.81 7.31
C SER A 213 -13.62 -0.72 7.73
N SER A 214 -14.44 0.02 6.98
CA SER A 214 -15.87 0.20 7.29
C SER A 214 -16.82 -0.63 6.41
N GLY A 215 -16.29 -1.33 5.40
CA GLY A 215 -17.09 -2.10 4.46
C GLY A 215 -17.28 -3.55 4.87
N ASN A 216 -18.29 -4.19 4.28
CA ASN A 216 -18.51 -5.63 4.37
C ASN A 216 -18.42 -6.26 2.97
N ALA A 217 -17.76 -7.41 2.86
CA ALA A 217 -17.76 -8.20 1.64
C ALA A 217 -19.12 -8.89 1.45
N GLU A 218 -19.37 -9.35 0.23
CA GLU A 218 -20.50 -10.20 -0.09
C GLU A 218 -20.03 -11.47 -0.80
N ASP A 219 -20.65 -12.60 -0.49
CA ASP A 219 -20.33 -13.89 -1.07
C ASP A 219 -21.51 -14.49 -1.86
N TYR A 220 -21.18 -15.12 -2.97
CA TYR A 220 -22.14 -15.61 -3.95
C TYR A 220 -21.72 -16.95 -4.53
N THR A 221 -22.68 -17.65 -5.12
CA THR A 221 -22.44 -18.80 -5.99
C THR A 221 -22.64 -18.38 -7.44
N ILE A 222 -21.77 -18.83 -8.35
CA ILE A 222 -21.93 -18.58 -9.79
C ILE A 222 -23.13 -19.38 -10.29
N GLY A 223 -24.19 -18.68 -10.74
CA GLY A 223 -25.39 -19.30 -11.32
C GLY A 223 -25.30 -19.55 -12.82
N GLY A 224 -24.40 -18.88 -13.52
CA GLY A 224 -24.27 -18.99 -14.97
C GLY A 224 -23.25 -17.99 -15.53
N PHE A 225 -22.77 -18.27 -16.73
CA PHE A 225 -21.92 -17.37 -17.51
C PHE A 225 -22.75 -16.74 -18.62
N GLU A 226 -22.48 -15.47 -18.90
CA GLU A 226 -23.11 -14.66 -19.94
C GLU A 226 -22.04 -13.87 -20.71
N ASP A 227 -22.46 -13.21 -21.79
CA ASP A 227 -21.60 -12.39 -22.63
C ASP A 227 -20.90 -11.27 -21.84
N ASN A 228 -19.82 -10.72 -22.42
CA ASN A 228 -19.03 -9.62 -21.84
C ASN A 228 -18.42 -9.95 -20.47
N ASN A 229 -18.00 -11.21 -20.27
CA ASN A 229 -17.41 -11.72 -19.02
C ASN A 229 -18.36 -11.58 -17.82
N THR A 230 -19.66 -11.72 -18.04
CA THR A 230 -20.69 -11.52 -17.02
C THR A 230 -21.03 -12.83 -16.32
N ILE A 231 -21.20 -12.78 -15.00
CA ILE A 231 -21.62 -13.92 -14.19
C ILE A 231 -22.95 -13.62 -13.49
N LYS A 232 -23.86 -14.60 -13.48
CA LYS A 232 -25.07 -14.56 -12.66
C LYS A 232 -24.74 -14.91 -11.22
N LEU A 233 -25.34 -14.19 -10.29
CA LEU A 233 -25.16 -14.37 -8.86
C LEU A 233 -26.36 -15.10 -8.26
N LEU A 234 -26.06 -16.14 -7.50
CA LEU A 234 -27.01 -16.84 -6.64
C LEU A 234 -26.55 -16.70 -5.20
N ASN A 235 -27.51 -16.60 -4.29
CA ASN A 235 -27.28 -16.69 -2.86
C ASN A 235 -26.87 -18.10 -2.45
N LYS A 236 -26.46 -18.23 -1.19
CA LYS A 236 -26.13 -19.50 -0.54
C LYS A 236 -27.27 -20.53 -0.58
N ASP A 237 -28.52 -20.10 -0.62
CA ASP A 237 -29.70 -20.97 -0.73
C ASP A 237 -30.08 -21.30 -2.19
N GLY A 238 -29.29 -20.85 -3.17
CA GLY A 238 -29.53 -21.05 -4.60
C GLY A 238 -30.59 -20.12 -5.20
N THR A 239 -31.12 -19.18 -4.43
CA THR A 239 -32.05 -18.16 -4.95
C THR A 239 -31.30 -16.98 -5.55
N SER A 240 -31.89 -16.30 -6.53
CA SER A 240 -31.34 -15.03 -7.00
C SER A 240 -31.70 -13.95 -5.99
N THR A 241 -30.70 -13.27 -5.44
CA THR A 241 -30.93 -11.99 -4.75
C THR A 241 -29.87 -10.99 -5.19
N GLY A 242 -30.27 -9.73 -5.24
CA GLY A 242 -29.37 -8.66 -5.64
C GLY A 242 -28.48 -8.22 -4.49
N PHE A 243 -27.41 -7.49 -4.83
CA PHE A 243 -26.48 -6.91 -3.85
C PHE A 243 -27.16 -6.23 -2.68
N ILE A 244 -26.63 -6.46 -1.48
CA ILE A 244 -27.15 -5.91 -0.23
C ILE A 244 -26.35 -4.71 0.30
N SER A 245 -25.08 -4.56 -0.11
CA SER A 245 -24.26 -3.39 0.22
C SER A 245 -24.38 -2.27 -0.84
N SER A 246 -24.10 -1.06 -0.40
CA SER A 246 -24.06 0.11 -1.28
C SER A 246 -22.67 0.30 -1.89
N TYR A 247 -22.60 -0.03 -3.19
CA TYR A 247 -21.55 0.32 -4.15
C TYR A 247 -20.20 -0.39 -4.01
N PHE A 248 -19.91 -1.26 -4.98
CA PHE A 248 -18.55 -1.70 -5.30
C PHE A 248 -17.98 -0.86 -6.45
N ARG A 249 -16.84 -0.20 -6.21
CA ARG A 249 -16.17 0.65 -7.21
C ARG A 249 -15.67 -0.15 -8.41
N SER A 250 -15.72 0.51 -9.57
CA SER A 250 -14.98 0.13 -10.76
C SER A 250 -14.54 1.39 -11.50
N GLN A 251 -13.39 1.94 -11.10
CA GLN A 251 -12.80 3.15 -11.66
C GLN A 251 -11.37 2.88 -12.11
N THR A 252 -11.03 3.39 -13.28
CA THR A 252 -9.66 3.42 -13.79
C THR A 252 -9.19 4.86 -13.87
N VAL A 253 -7.96 5.14 -13.41
CA VAL A 253 -7.37 6.48 -13.47
C VAL A 253 -6.11 6.39 -14.31
N PHE A 254 -6.01 7.21 -15.36
CA PHE A 254 -4.77 7.42 -16.07
C PHE A 254 -3.91 8.39 -15.26
N THR A 255 -2.73 7.96 -14.83
CA THR A 255 -1.87 8.73 -13.92
C THR A 255 -0.67 9.36 -14.61
N GLY A 256 -0.51 9.15 -15.93
CA GLY A 256 0.59 9.65 -16.75
C GLY A 256 1.07 8.64 -17.80
N ALA A 257 1.98 9.05 -18.69
CA ALA A 257 2.56 8.16 -19.69
C ALA A 257 3.26 6.99 -18.98
N ASN A 258 2.72 5.77 -19.13
CA ASN A 258 3.14 4.49 -18.52
C ASN A 258 2.54 4.10 -17.17
N MET A 259 1.50 4.78 -16.67
CA MET A 259 0.83 4.31 -15.44
C MET A 259 -0.70 4.52 -15.43
N SER A 260 -1.40 3.47 -14.96
CA SER A 260 -2.84 3.51 -14.69
C SER A 260 -3.15 2.82 -13.37
N ALA A 261 -4.09 3.39 -12.62
CA ALA A 261 -4.56 2.83 -11.36
C ALA A 261 -5.92 2.14 -11.54
N LEU A 262 -6.03 0.91 -11.04
CA LEU A 262 -7.25 0.11 -11.04
C LEU A 262 -7.91 0.15 -9.66
N ILE A 263 -8.81 1.11 -9.48
CA ILE A 263 -9.62 1.32 -8.27
C ILE A 263 -10.91 0.52 -8.43
N GLN A 264 -10.82 -0.79 -8.24
CA GLN A 264 -11.89 -1.73 -8.54
C GLN A 264 -11.94 -2.81 -7.47
N ALA A 265 -13.14 -3.28 -7.12
CA ALA A 265 -13.29 -4.38 -6.16
C ALA A 265 -12.71 -5.68 -6.70
N GLU A 266 -11.98 -6.40 -5.85
CA GLU A 266 -11.52 -7.75 -6.12
C GLU A 266 -12.67 -8.76 -6.00
N VAL A 267 -12.67 -9.76 -6.88
CA VAL A 267 -13.60 -10.89 -6.90
C VAL A 267 -12.76 -12.16 -6.83
N ILE A 268 -12.78 -12.87 -5.71
CA ILE A 268 -11.97 -14.08 -5.49
C ILE A 268 -12.82 -15.35 -5.66
N ASN A 269 -12.24 -16.41 -6.21
CA ASN A 269 -12.86 -17.74 -6.31
C ASN A 269 -12.31 -18.67 -5.22
N LEU A 270 -13.22 -19.21 -4.40
CA LEU A 270 -12.93 -20.03 -3.23
C LEU A 270 -13.08 -21.55 -3.48
N ALA A 271 -13.54 -21.98 -4.65
CA ALA A 271 -13.81 -23.38 -4.95
C ALA A 271 -12.54 -24.14 -5.36
N ARG A 272 -12.24 -25.26 -4.69
CA ARG A 272 -11.14 -26.19 -5.03
C ARG A 272 -11.63 -27.62 -4.86
N ASN A 273 -11.07 -28.56 -5.64
CA ASN A 273 -11.44 -29.98 -5.58
C ASN A 273 -10.74 -30.75 -4.46
N ILE A 274 -9.62 -30.24 -3.95
CA ILE A 274 -8.94 -30.77 -2.76
C ILE A 274 -9.22 -29.84 -1.58
N ILE A 275 -9.77 -30.41 -0.50
CA ILE A 275 -10.11 -29.68 0.72
C ILE A 275 -9.29 -30.25 1.89
N ILE A 276 -8.52 -29.38 2.55
CA ILE A 276 -7.82 -29.66 3.81
C ILE A 276 -8.64 -29.00 4.92
N THR A 277 -9.30 -29.82 5.72
CA THR A 277 -10.27 -29.39 6.74
C THR A 277 -10.22 -30.30 7.96
N GLY A 278 -11.10 -30.10 8.94
CA GLY A 278 -11.17 -30.92 10.13
C GLY A 278 -12.43 -30.65 10.95
N ASP A 279 -12.44 -31.17 12.18
CA ASP A 279 -13.48 -30.84 13.16
C ASP A 279 -13.58 -29.33 13.40
N ASP A 280 -14.70 -28.87 13.93
CA ASP A 280 -14.87 -27.45 14.24
C ASP A 280 -13.86 -26.97 15.30
N PHE A 281 -13.72 -25.65 15.42
CA PHE A 281 -12.84 -25.06 16.42
C PHE A 281 -13.26 -25.47 17.83
N GLN A 282 -12.28 -25.80 18.66
CA GLN A 282 -12.50 -26.09 20.08
C GLN A 282 -11.84 -25.03 20.95
N HIS A 283 -12.57 -24.52 21.94
CA HIS A 283 -11.93 -23.78 23.03
C HIS A 283 -11.37 -24.75 24.06
N VAL A 284 -10.07 -24.63 24.35
CA VAL A 284 -9.40 -25.41 25.39
C VAL A 284 -8.95 -24.49 26.51
N ASN A 285 -9.12 -24.93 27.76
CA ASN A 285 -8.63 -24.17 28.91
C ASN A 285 -7.11 -24.13 28.90
N CYS A 286 -6.56 -23.00 29.33
CA CYS A 286 -5.13 -22.84 29.48
C CYS A 286 -4.58 -23.61 30.69
N VAL A 287 -3.27 -23.89 30.66
CA VAL A 287 -2.52 -24.49 31.77
C VAL A 287 -1.66 -23.42 32.44
N ASN A 288 -1.69 -23.37 33.78
CA ASN A 288 -0.86 -22.46 34.57
C ASN A 288 0.60 -22.94 34.61
N ASP A 289 1.45 -22.35 33.76
CA ASP A 289 2.85 -22.78 33.59
C ASP A 289 3.77 -22.38 34.75
N VAL A 290 3.34 -21.48 35.65
CA VAL A 290 4.11 -21.04 36.83
C VAL A 290 4.44 -22.22 37.76
N ALA A 291 3.54 -23.21 37.84
CA ALA A 291 3.75 -24.41 38.63
C ALA A 291 4.86 -25.33 38.07
N ASN A 292 5.27 -25.14 36.81
CA ASN A 292 6.23 -25.99 36.10
C ASN A 292 7.59 -25.31 35.85
N GLY A 293 7.89 -24.20 36.53
CA GLY A 293 9.18 -23.50 36.44
C GLY A 293 9.48 -22.85 35.08
N ARG A 294 8.50 -22.78 34.17
CA ARG A 294 8.60 -22.00 32.92
C ARG A 294 8.27 -20.53 33.21
N PRO A 295 8.80 -19.57 32.42
CA PRO A 295 8.47 -18.16 32.60
C PRO A 295 6.95 -17.96 32.61
N PRO A 296 6.38 -17.29 33.63
CA PRO A 296 4.99 -16.85 33.56
C PRO A 296 4.79 -15.98 32.31
N ASP A 297 3.58 -15.97 31.77
CA ASP A 297 3.17 -14.97 30.79
C ASP A 297 3.88 -15.04 29.42
N HIS A 298 4.14 -16.25 28.91
CA HIS A 298 4.59 -16.47 27.53
C HIS A 298 3.74 -17.53 26.82
N ILE A 299 3.53 -17.36 25.50
CA ILE A 299 2.87 -18.40 24.68
C ILE A 299 3.83 -19.53 24.43
N GLN A 300 3.30 -20.74 24.56
CA GLN A 300 4.00 -21.97 24.30
C GLN A 300 3.64 -22.54 22.93
N ALA A 301 4.55 -23.32 22.35
CA ALA A 301 4.34 -24.00 21.08
C ALA A 301 3.70 -25.40 21.25
N ASP A 302 3.70 -25.94 22.48
CA ASP A 302 3.35 -27.33 22.82
C ASP A 302 1.98 -27.52 23.47
N HIS A 303 1.41 -26.48 24.05
CA HIS A 303 0.07 -26.48 24.67
C HIS A 303 -0.50 -25.06 24.80
N CYS A 304 -1.75 -24.97 25.25
CA CYS A 304 -2.38 -23.70 25.62
C CYS A 304 -1.88 -23.24 27.00
N SER A 305 -1.04 -22.20 27.05
CA SER A 305 -0.56 -21.61 28.29
C SER A 305 -1.45 -20.46 28.78
N CYS A 306 -1.60 -20.30 30.09
CA CYS A 306 -2.28 -19.13 30.66
C CYS A 306 -1.39 -17.89 30.53
N TRP A 307 -2.00 -16.72 30.28
CA TRP A 307 -1.26 -15.46 30.19
C TRP A 307 -1.99 -14.36 30.95
N SER A 308 -1.59 -14.15 32.19
CA SER A 308 -2.27 -13.27 33.14
C SER A 308 -2.24 -11.80 32.71
N SER A 309 -1.10 -11.32 32.16
CA SER A 309 -0.94 -9.93 31.75
C SER A 309 -1.88 -9.47 30.61
N ILE A 310 -2.43 -10.43 29.85
CA ILE A 310 -3.42 -10.18 28.80
C ILE A 310 -4.72 -10.96 29.03
N GLN A 311 -4.91 -11.48 30.24
CA GLN A 311 -6.12 -12.20 30.68
C GLN A 311 -6.49 -13.42 29.81
N ARG A 312 -5.51 -14.10 29.21
CA ARG A 312 -5.79 -15.32 28.42
C ARG A 312 -6.01 -16.53 29.33
N THR A 313 -7.22 -17.08 29.24
CA THR A 313 -7.73 -18.25 29.94
C THR A 313 -8.04 -19.42 29.00
N LYS A 314 -8.18 -19.18 27.69
CA LYS A 314 -8.50 -20.21 26.70
C LYS A 314 -7.65 -20.08 25.43
N CYS A 315 -7.55 -21.17 24.67
CA CYS A 315 -7.04 -21.16 23.30
C CYS A 315 -8.11 -21.67 22.36
N THR A 316 -8.06 -21.26 21.09
CA THR A 316 -9.01 -21.73 20.06
C THR A 316 -8.25 -22.64 19.11
N ILE A 317 -8.67 -23.90 19.00
CA ILE A 317 -7.88 -24.96 18.36
C ILE A 317 -8.55 -25.40 17.07
N GLY A 318 -7.97 -25.02 15.93
CA GLY A 318 -8.26 -25.57 14.61
C GLY A 318 -7.18 -26.56 14.13
N LEU A 319 -7.24 -26.94 12.86
CA LEU A 319 -6.15 -27.67 12.21
C LEU A 319 -4.96 -26.74 11.95
N HIS A 320 -3.77 -27.29 11.75
CA HIS A 320 -2.63 -26.52 11.24
C HIS A 320 -1.79 -27.36 10.27
N THR A 321 -1.10 -26.66 9.37
CA THR A 321 -0.17 -27.30 8.43
C THR A 321 1.22 -26.70 8.54
N ALA A 322 2.26 -27.52 8.34
CA ALA A 322 3.63 -27.04 8.45
C ALA A 322 4.64 -27.83 7.60
N ALA A 323 5.74 -27.17 7.22
CA ALA A 323 7.02 -27.81 6.98
C ALA A 323 7.98 -27.38 8.08
N VAL A 324 8.60 -28.35 8.75
CA VAL A 324 9.43 -28.11 9.93
C VAL A 324 10.87 -28.55 9.67
N GLY A 325 11.79 -27.61 9.83
CA GLY A 325 13.22 -27.83 9.80
C GLY A 325 13.84 -27.97 8.39
N PRO A 326 15.17 -27.93 8.30
CA PRO A 326 15.88 -27.93 7.02
C PRO A 326 15.57 -29.16 6.15
N GLY A 327 15.38 -28.92 4.86
CA GLY A 327 15.15 -29.97 3.85
C GLY A 327 13.72 -30.51 3.78
N SER A 328 12.83 -30.14 4.70
CA SER A 328 11.40 -30.44 4.61
C SER A 328 10.75 -29.64 3.48
N VAL A 329 9.74 -30.19 2.80
CA VAL A 329 9.04 -29.49 1.71
C VAL A 329 7.54 -29.48 1.97
N LEU A 330 6.93 -28.31 1.79
CA LEU A 330 5.47 -28.16 1.73
C LEU A 330 5.10 -27.48 0.41
N SER A 331 4.48 -28.25 -0.48
CA SER A 331 3.90 -27.77 -1.73
C SER A 331 2.39 -28.00 -1.69
N LEU A 332 1.63 -26.93 -1.49
CA LEU A 332 0.18 -26.92 -1.53
C LEU A 332 -0.25 -26.06 -2.72
N GLN A 333 -0.86 -26.70 -3.72
CA GLN A 333 -1.24 -26.04 -4.96
C GLN A 333 -2.70 -26.31 -5.28
N TYR A 334 -3.47 -25.24 -5.49
CA TYR A 334 -4.90 -25.31 -5.83
C TYR A 334 -5.74 -26.11 -4.81
N THR A 335 -5.44 -25.94 -3.53
CA THR A 335 -6.19 -26.54 -2.42
C THR A 335 -7.03 -25.50 -1.70
N ARG A 336 -8.12 -25.93 -1.07
CA ARG A 336 -8.82 -25.10 -0.08
C ARG A 336 -8.43 -25.53 1.33
N ILE A 337 -8.05 -24.56 2.16
CA ILE A 337 -7.66 -24.77 3.56
C ILE A 337 -8.62 -23.96 4.43
N GLU A 338 -9.33 -24.63 5.33
CA GLU A 338 -10.35 -24.03 6.18
C GLU A 338 -10.29 -24.56 7.61
N LYS A 339 -10.93 -23.87 8.57
CA LYS A 339 -10.94 -24.23 10.00
C LYS A 339 -9.55 -24.40 10.60
N CYS A 340 -8.65 -23.53 10.17
CA CYS A 340 -7.23 -23.62 10.45
C CYS A 340 -6.75 -22.56 11.43
N GLY A 341 -5.56 -22.77 11.97
CA GLY A 341 -4.94 -21.91 12.95
C GLY A 341 -5.34 -22.24 14.39
N GLN A 342 -4.42 -22.02 15.33
CA GLN A 342 -4.67 -22.20 16.76
C GLN A 342 -4.34 -20.91 17.54
N ARG A 343 -5.37 -20.13 17.88
CA ARG A 343 -5.23 -18.91 18.69
C ARG A 343 -4.64 -19.26 20.05
N GLY A 344 -3.53 -18.61 20.41
CA GLY A 344 -2.87 -18.77 21.71
C GLY A 344 -1.84 -19.90 21.78
N ILE A 345 -1.52 -20.57 20.67
CA ILE A 345 -0.44 -21.56 20.58
C ILE A 345 0.53 -21.17 19.46
N LEU A 346 1.81 -21.05 19.80
CA LEU A 346 2.84 -20.55 18.89
C LEU A 346 3.11 -21.53 17.73
N GLY A 347 3.28 -20.99 16.53
CA GLY A 347 3.68 -21.75 15.34
C GLY A 347 2.59 -22.66 14.76
N LYS A 348 1.33 -22.49 15.17
CA LYS A 348 0.19 -23.31 14.73
C LYS A 348 -0.73 -22.49 13.83
N TYR A 349 -0.27 -22.27 12.60
CA TYR A 349 -0.90 -21.40 11.61
C TYR A 349 -1.64 -22.21 10.55
N CYS A 350 -2.38 -21.56 9.66
CA CYS A 350 -2.99 -22.27 8.54
C CYS A 350 -1.92 -22.95 7.67
N VAL A 351 -0.85 -22.23 7.35
CA VAL A 351 0.40 -22.74 6.75
C VAL A 351 1.60 -22.14 7.48
N HIS A 352 2.55 -22.98 7.88
CA HIS A 352 3.79 -22.55 8.53
C HIS A 352 5.03 -23.19 7.91
N LEU A 353 5.84 -22.40 7.21
CA LEU A 353 7.18 -22.80 6.78
C LEU A 353 8.16 -22.44 7.90
N HIS A 354 8.45 -23.42 8.76
CA HIS A 354 9.18 -23.22 10.01
C HIS A 354 10.63 -23.67 9.89
N LEU A 355 11.54 -22.70 9.72
CA LEU A 355 13.00 -22.88 9.71
C LEU A 355 13.48 -23.87 8.63
N VAL A 356 12.82 -23.84 7.47
CA VAL A 356 13.12 -24.76 6.35
C VAL A 356 14.45 -24.39 5.66
N ARG A 357 14.95 -23.17 5.89
CA ARG A 357 16.12 -22.60 5.20
C ARG A 357 15.82 -22.40 3.72
N LYS A 358 16.72 -22.80 2.82
CA LYS A 358 16.52 -22.71 1.37
C LYS A 358 15.45 -23.70 0.93
N CYS A 359 14.31 -23.22 0.45
CA CYS A 359 13.23 -24.08 -0.04
C CYS A 359 12.57 -23.55 -1.33
N PRO A 360 13.25 -23.61 -2.49
CA PRO A 360 12.64 -23.28 -3.78
C PRO A 360 11.49 -24.23 -4.17
N ASP A 361 11.48 -25.44 -3.61
CA ASP A 361 10.41 -26.44 -3.81
C ASP A 361 9.17 -26.19 -2.94
N CYS A 362 9.27 -25.32 -1.93
CA CYS A 362 8.13 -24.89 -1.14
C CYS A 362 7.26 -23.96 -1.99
N LYS A 363 6.01 -24.36 -2.23
CA LYS A 363 5.09 -23.70 -3.15
C LYS A 363 3.70 -23.64 -2.54
N ILE A 364 3.24 -22.46 -2.23
CA ILE A 364 1.87 -22.17 -1.80
C ILE A 364 1.22 -21.41 -2.96
N ILE A 365 0.59 -22.13 -3.89
CA ILE A 365 0.15 -21.54 -5.16
C ILE A 365 -1.34 -21.77 -5.42
N GLY A 366 -2.08 -20.71 -5.71
CA GLY A 366 -3.45 -20.83 -6.18
C GLY A 366 -4.45 -21.35 -5.14
N ASN A 367 -4.09 -21.39 -3.86
CA ASN A 367 -4.95 -21.91 -2.80
C ASN A 367 -6.05 -20.93 -2.41
N ALA A 368 -7.11 -21.45 -1.80
CA ALA A 368 -8.13 -20.66 -1.12
C ALA A 368 -8.02 -20.89 0.39
N PHE A 369 -7.84 -19.83 1.16
CA PHE A 369 -7.77 -19.87 2.62
C PHE A 369 -9.01 -19.22 3.21
N GLU A 370 -9.67 -19.92 4.12
CA GLU A 370 -10.93 -19.46 4.69
C GLU A 370 -11.02 -19.66 6.19
N TYR A 371 -11.49 -18.63 6.90
CA TYR A 371 -11.83 -18.69 8.34
C TYR A 371 -10.68 -19.20 9.22
N GLY A 372 -9.54 -18.52 9.13
CA GLY A 372 -8.36 -18.82 9.93
C GLY A 372 -8.42 -18.09 11.27
N HIS A 373 -8.20 -18.81 12.37
CA HIS A 373 -8.08 -18.22 13.72
C HIS A 373 -6.62 -18.19 14.19
N GLN A 374 -5.76 -17.80 13.25
CA GLN A 374 -4.38 -17.42 13.41
C GLN A 374 -3.87 -16.96 12.03
N ARG A 375 -2.58 -16.66 11.93
CA ARG A 375 -1.89 -16.29 10.69
C ARG A 375 -2.18 -17.25 9.53
N GLY A 376 -2.32 -16.68 8.32
CA GLY A 376 -2.65 -17.43 7.10
C GLY A 376 -1.45 -18.22 6.56
N THR A 377 -0.45 -17.54 6.05
CA THR A 377 0.80 -18.14 5.57
C THR A 377 1.98 -17.49 6.29
N ALA A 378 2.63 -18.26 7.18
CA ALA A 378 3.82 -17.83 7.88
C ALA A 378 5.09 -18.36 7.20
N ILE A 379 6.03 -17.45 6.94
CA ILE A 379 7.37 -17.72 6.44
C ILE A 379 8.33 -17.36 7.57
N HIS A 380 8.98 -18.37 8.14
CA HIS A 380 9.84 -18.23 9.31
C HIS A 380 11.18 -18.90 9.02
N GLY A 381 12.27 -18.12 9.00
CA GLY A 381 13.63 -18.61 8.71
C GLY A 381 13.72 -19.43 7.43
N THR A 382 12.92 -19.05 6.43
CA THR A 382 12.77 -19.75 5.15
C THR A 382 12.99 -18.77 4.01
N HIS A 383 13.66 -19.23 2.96
CA HIS A 383 14.10 -18.42 1.84
C HIS A 383 13.73 -19.06 0.50
N LEU A 384 13.59 -18.23 -0.53
CA LEU A 384 13.31 -18.66 -1.91
C LEU A 384 11.98 -19.42 -2.09
N THR A 385 11.06 -19.37 -1.12
CA THR A 385 9.74 -19.99 -1.25
C THR A 385 8.83 -19.17 -2.17
N THR A 386 7.82 -19.82 -2.76
CA THR A 386 6.82 -19.13 -3.60
C THR A 386 5.45 -19.16 -2.93
N VAL A 387 4.88 -17.98 -2.69
CA VAL A 387 3.52 -17.74 -2.21
C VAL A 387 2.80 -16.91 -3.27
N GLU A 388 2.04 -17.56 -4.14
CA GLU A 388 1.56 -16.94 -5.37
C GLU A 388 0.09 -17.24 -5.67
N ASN A 389 -0.66 -16.23 -6.16
CA ASN A 389 -2.04 -16.39 -6.64
C ASN A 389 -3.00 -16.99 -5.60
N ASN A 390 -2.68 -16.91 -4.30
CA ASN A 390 -3.57 -17.38 -3.26
C ASN A 390 -4.64 -16.33 -2.98
N VAL A 391 -5.83 -16.81 -2.60
CA VAL A 391 -6.92 -15.96 -2.14
C VAL A 391 -7.21 -16.27 -0.67
N TYR A 392 -7.26 -15.23 0.14
CA TYR A 392 -7.48 -15.30 1.58
C TYR A 392 -8.78 -14.56 1.92
N ASN A 393 -9.69 -15.23 2.60
CA ASN A 393 -10.94 -14.66 3.07
C ASN A 393 -11.10 -14.93 4.56
N ASP A 394 -11.34 -13.87 5.34
CA ASP A 394 -11.56 -13.96 6.80
C ASP A 394 -10.43 -14.68 7.55
N ILE A 395 -9.18 -14.34 7.23
CA ILE A 395 -8.02 -14.75 8.03
C ILE A 395 -7.85 -13.76 9.16
N ARG A 396 -8.06 -14.24 10.39
CA ARG A 396 -7.91 -13.43 11.59
C ARG A 396 -6.46 -13.49 12.09
N GLY A 397 -5.83 -12.32 12.16
CA GLY A 397 -4.39 -12.16 12.36
C GLY A 397 -3.67 -11.70 11.07
N ALA A 398 -2.35 -11.77 11.04
CA ALA A 398 -1.60 -11.45 9.82
C ALA A 398 -1.88 -12.47 8.70
N THR A 399 -2.29 -12.02 7.51
CA THR A 399 -2.62 -12.95 6.41
C THR A 399 -1.36 -13.62 5.86
N ILE A 400 -0.35 -12.84 5.49
CA ILE A 400 1.00 -13.30 5.16
C ILE A 400 1.95 -12.73 6.21
N TYR A 401 2.73 -13.59 6.86
CA TYR A 401 3.54 -13.24 8.02
C TYR A 401 5.01 -13.65 7.83
N ILE A 402 5.91 -12.67 7.79
CA ILE A 402 7.36 -12.87 7.69
C ILE A 402 8.00 -12.62 9.06
N GLU A 403 8.42 -13.69 9.73
CA GLU A 403 8.44 -13.74 11.20
C GLU A 403 9.63 -13.06 11.88
N ASP A 404 10.87 -13.42 11.53
CA ASP A 404 12.02 -13.23 12.42
C ASP A 404 13.01 -12.15 11.94
N GLY A 405 13.00 -11.84 10.64
CA GLY A 405 13.81 -10.79 10.02
C GLY A 405 14.87 -11.34 9.09
N ASN A 406 15.21 -12.62 9.16
CA ASN A 406 16.26 -13.21 8.33
C ASN A 406 15.75 -13.80 7.00
N GLU A 407 14.42 -13.84 6.76
CA GLU A 407 13.81 -14.40 5.56
C GLU A 407 14.15 -13.59 4.29
N MET A 408 14.56 -14.26 3.20
CA MET A 408 15.06 -13.57 2.01
C MET A 408 14.50 -14.17 0.72
N TYR A 409 14.29 -13.29 -0.25
CA TYR A 409 14.00 -13.60 -1.64
C TYR A 409 12.82 -14.55 -1.83
N ASN A 410 11.88 -14.54 -0.88
CA ASN A 410 10.61 -15.23 -1.01
C ASN A 410 9.74 -14.44 -2.00
N ARG A 411 9.03 -15.17 -2.87
CA ARG A 411 8.20 -14.62 -3.95
C ARG A 411 6.75 -14.57 -3.49
N ILE A 412 6.25 -13.38 -3.18
CA ILE A 412 4.91 -13.12 -2.68
C ILE A 412 4.14 -12.40 -3.79
N PHE A 413 3.55 -13.15 -4.72
CA PHE A 413 3.05 -12.61 -5.99
C PHE A 413 1.55 -12.77 -6.16
N HIS A 414 0.86 -11.70 -6.57
CA HIS A 414 -0.53 -11.74 -7.04
C HIS A 414 -1.52 -12.38 -6.05
N ASN A 415 -1.27 -12.27 -4.75
CA ASN A 415 -2.18 -12.77 -3.72
C ASN A 415 -3.26 -11.74 -3.43
N VAL A 416 -4.48 -12.20 -3.14
CA VAL A 416 -5.59 -11.34 -2.71
C VAL A 416 -6.02 -11.70 -1.29
N ALA A 417 -6.09 -10.71 -0.41
CA ALA A 417 -6.60 -10.88 0.94
C ALA A 417 -7.78 -9.92 1.18
N ILE A 418 -8.92 -10.49 1.52
CA ILE A 418 -10.13 -9.75 1.85
C ILE A 418 -10.39 -9.94 3.34
N CYS A 419 -10.38 -8.83 4.08
CA CYS A 419 -11.06 -8.81 5.37
C CYS A 419 -12.54 -8.46 5.14
N PRO A 420 -13.48 -9.40 5.31
CA PRO A 420 -14.84 -9.20 4.83
C PRO A 420 -15.72 -8.37 5.77
N TRP A 421 -15.21 -7.93 6.91
CA TRP A 421 -16.02 -7.34 7.96
C TRP A 421 -15.58 -5.93 8.32
N ALA A 422 -16.55 -5.06 8.57
CA ALA A 422 -16.28 -3.74 9.15
C ALA A 422 -15.67 -3.88 10.57
N LYS A 423 -14.74 -2.98 10.90
CA LYS A 423 -14.09 -2.96 12.22
C LYS A 423 -15.01 -2.61 13.38
N SER A 424 -16.12 -1.92 13.10
CA SER A 424 -17.05 -1.39 14.11
C SER A 424 -18.28 -2.28 14.35
N GLY A 425 -18.41 -3.42 13.66
CA GLY A 425 -19.48 -4.40 13.90
C GLY A 425 -19.07 -5.48 14.90
N GLU A 426 -20.01 -6.38 15.25
CA GLU A 426 -19.77 -7.53 16.14
C GLU A 426 -18.61 -8.43 15.69
N LYS A 427 -18.35 -8.48 14.37
CA LYS A 427 -17.24 -9.24 13.78
C LYS A 427 -15.85 -8.63 14.04
N ARG A 428 -15.81 -7.32 14.34
CA ARG A 428 -14.61 -6.55 14.69
C ARG A 428 -13.46 -6.68 13.68
N GLY A 429 -13.80 -6.68 12.39
CA GLY A 429 -12.81 -6.90 11.32
C GLY A 429 -12.13 -8.27 11.44
N CYS A 430 -10.84 -8.31 11.09
CA CYS A 430 -10.02 -9.53 11.07
C CYS A 430 -8.91 -9.53 12.12
N THR A 431 -9.07 -8.73 13.18
CA THR A 431 -8.18 -8.77 14.34
C THR A 431 -8.47 -10.00 15.20
N ILE A 432 -7.47 -10.46 15.94
CA ILE A 432 -7.59 -11.57 16.89
C ILE A 432 -6.77 -11.30 18.16
N PRO A 433 -7.34 -11.52 19.35
CA PRO A 433 -6.65 -11.28 20.61
C PRO A 433 -5.87 -12.51 21.11
N GLY A 434 -5.07 -12.34 22.15
CA GLY A 434 -4.44 -13.46 22.86
C GLY A 434 -3.39 -14.24 22.08
N THR A 435 -2.79 -13.68 21.01
CA THR A 435 -1.70 -14.31 20.23
C THR A 435 -0.29 -13.95 20.72
N ASP A 436 0.76 -14.53 20.15
CA ASP A 436 2.16 -14.25 20.50
C ASP A 436 2.68 -12.94 19.90
N ASN A 437 1.88 -12.33 19.03
CA ASN A 437 2.20 -11.07 18.41
C ASN A 437 0.96 -10.20 18.29
N GLY A 438 0.53 -9.62 19.40
CA GLY A 438 -0.57 -8.63 19.40
C GLY A 438 -0.31 -7.42 18.50
N GLN A 439 0.95 -7.17 18.11
CA GLN A 439 1.26 -6.21 17.05
C GLN A 439 0.73 -6.74 15.71
N ALA A 440 1.18 -7.90 15.26
CA ALA A 440 0.79 -8.41 13.94
C ALA A 440 -0.66 -8.91 13.82
N ASP A 441 -1.32 -9.20 14.94
CA ASP A 441 -2.58 -9.94 14.92
C ASP A 441 -3.78 -9.14 15.47
N GLY A 442 -3.55 -8.16 16.35
CA GLY A 442 -4.60 -7.37 17.01
C GLY A 442 -4.84 -5.98 16.41
N THR A 443 -5.66 -5.19 17.10
CA THR A 443 -6.00 -3.78 16.75
C THR A 443 -4.81 -2.83 16.69
N LEU A 444 -3.63 -3.24 17.18
CA LEU A 444 -2.43 -2.44 17.07
C LEU A 444 -1.97 -2.36 15.62
N ASN A 445 -1.82 -3.51 14.96
CA ASN A 445 -1.09 -3.60 13.71
C ASN A 445 -1.47 -4.81 12.80
N GLN A 446 -2.66 -5.43 12.95
CA GLN A 446 -3.12 -6.48 12.03
C GLN A 446 -2.94 -6.08 10.56
N ALA A 447 -2.40 -6.97 9.73
CA ALA A 447 -2.10 -6.65 8.33
C ALA A 447 -2.40 -7.78 7.35
N GLY A 448 -2.67 -7.42 6.09
CA GLY A 448 -2.66 -8.36 4.96
C GLY A 448 -1.26 -8.95 4.77
N LEU A 449 -0.24 -8.10 4.68
CA LEU A 449 1.17 -8.51 4.73
C LEU A 449 1.85 -7.87 5.94
N TRP A 450 2.30 -8.69 6.87
CA TRP A 450 3.13 -8.28 8.00
C TRP A 450 4.54 -8.85 7.84
N GLY A 451 5.59 -8.05 8.06
CA GLY A 451 6.95 -8.58 8.02
C GLY A 451 7.98 -7.86 8.87
N LEU A 452 8.96 -8.62 9.36
CA LEU A 452 10.22 -8.08 9.89
C LEU A 452 11.30 -7.93 8.81
N SER A 453 11.26 -8.78 7.78
CA SER A 453 12.33 -8.82 6.76
C SER A 453 11.96 -8.14 5.45
N PHE A 454 12.72 -7.10 5.10
CA PHE A 454 12.48 -6.29 3.89
C PHE A 454 13.02 -6.93 2.61
N THR A 455 13.81 -8.00 2.70
CA THR A 455 14.55 -8.58 1.57
C THR A 455 13.72 -9.59 0.79
N ASN A 456 12.41 -9.40 0.70
CA ASN A 456 11.48 -10.31 0.02
C ASN A 456 10.81 -9.60 -1.16
N TYR A 457 10.33 -10.38 -2.13
CA TYR A 457 9.67 -9.85 -3.32
C TYR A 457 8.16 -9.86 -3.13
N ALA A 458 7.53 -8.69 -3.14
CA ALA A 458 6.07 -8.54 -3.08
C ALA A 458 5.57 -7.79 -4.32
N ILE A 459 4.95 -8.52 -5.24
CA ILE A 459 4.56 -7.98 -6.55
C ILE A 459 3.08 -8.24 -6.82
N GLY A 460 2.32 -7.20 -7.17
CA GLY A 460 0.94 -7.32 -7.64
C GLY A 460 -0.07 -7.86 -6.61
N ASN A 461 0.25 -7.83 -5.31
CA ASN A 461 -0.69 -8.27 -4.27
C ASN A 461 -1.79 -7.24 -4.06
N ARG A 462 -2.99 -7.69 -3.67
CA ARG A 462 -4.13 -6.81 -3.41
C ARG A 462 -4.77 -7.12 -2.07
N PHE A 463 -4.70 -6.18 -1.12
CA PHE A 463 -5.27 -6.38 0.22
C PHE A 463 -6.33 -5.32 0.50
N ALA A 464 -7.54 -5.80 0.73
CA ALA A 464 -8.73 -4.98 0.88
C ALA A 464 -9.24 -5.05 2.32
N ASN A 465 -9.57 -3.88 2.89
CA ASN A 465 -10.35 -3.73 4.13
C ASN A 465 -9.71 -4.32 5.41
N ASN A 466 -8.48 -4.82 5.32
CA ASN A 466 -7.64 -5.20 6.46
C ASN A 466 -7.37 -3.98 7.37
N TYR A 467 -6.98 -4.18 8.62
CA TYR A 467 -6.62 -3.05 9.48
C TYR A 467 -5.40 -2.29 8.90
N ASN A 468 -4.40 -3.03 8.43
CA ASN A 468 -3.32 -2.54 7.57
C ASN A 468 -3.23 -3.35 6.28
N GLY A 469 -2.90 -2.73 5.16
CA GLY A 469 -2.61 -3.42 3.90
C GLY A 469 -1.27 -4.14 3.98
N MET A 470 -0.18 -3.37 3.94
CA MET A 470 1.19 -3.85 4.14
C MET A 470 1.83 -3.12 5.30
N LEU A 471 2.38 -3.89 6.23
CA LEU A 471 3.10 -3.38 7.38
C LEU A 471 4.43 -4.11 7.56
N TYR A 472 5.53 -3.39 7.38
CA TYR A 472 6.81 -3.85 7.90
C TYR A 472 7.14 -3.19 9.23
N GLN A 473 7.47 -3.99 10.25
CA GLN A 473 7.55 -3.51 11.64
C GLN A 473 8.84 -3.94 12.34
N GLU A 474 9.92 -3.19 12.18
CA GLU A 474 11.11 -3.35 13.03
C GLU A 474 10.95 -2.73 14.42
N GLN A 475 10.05 -1.75 14.64
CA GLN A 475 9.96 -1.08 15.94
C GLN A 475 9.71 -2.07 17.09
N GLY A 476 10.70 -2.22 17.98
CA GLY A 476 10.71 -3.21 19.06
C GLY A 476 11.50 -4.49 18.78
N PHE A 477 12.01 -4.65 17.55
CA PHE A 477 12.68 -5.84 17.02
C PHE A 477 13.97 -5.49 16.25
N GLY A 478 14.66 -4.40 16.59
CA GLY A 478 15.87 -3.90 15.89
C GLY A 478 17.09 -4.81 15.90
N ARG A 479 17.01 -5.96 16.58
CA ARG A 479 18.01 -7.01 16.59
C ARG A 479 17.48 -8.35 16.06
N GLY A 480 16.37 -8.32 15.32
CA GLY A 480 15.61 -9.52 14.94
C GLY A 480 14.71 -10.01 16.07
N ARG A 481 13.95 -11.06 15.78
CA ARG A 481 13.08 -11.77 16.75
C ARG A 481 13.46 -13.25 16.79
N GLY A 482 12.91 -13.97 17.76
CA GLY A 482 12.89 -15.44 17.77
C GLY A 482 14.29 -16.04 17.70
N HIS A 483 14.53 -16.87 16.69
CA HIS A 483 15.78 -17.61 16.51
C HIS A 483 16.96 -16.73 16.10
N VAL A 484 16.72 -15.49 15.65
CA VAL A 484 17.75 -14.56 15.19
C VAL A 484 17.86 -13.32 16.07
N ASN A 485 17.22 -13.31 17.23
CA ASN A 485 17.33 -12.22 18.20
C ASN A 485 18.80 -11.98 18.62
N GLY A 486 19.27 -10.75 18.45
CA GLY A 486 20.66 -10.35 18.69
C GLY A 486 21.59 -10.53 17.48
N LEU A 487 21.14 -11.21 16.42
CA LEU A 487 21.97 -11.60 15.27
C LEU A 487 21.64 -10.83 14.00
N GLU A 488 20.54 -10.09 13.98
CA GLU A 488 20.07 -9.33 12.82
C GLU A 488 20.12 -7.81 13.06
N CYS A 489 19.95 -7.05 11.97
CA CYS A 489 19.76 -5.61 12.02
C CYS A 489 18.63 -5.18 11.06
N PRO A 490 17.34 -5.49 11.36
CA PRO A 490 16.24 -5.33 10.41
C PRO A 490 16.06 -3.92 9.82
N SER A 491 16.38 -2.89 10.60
CA SER A 491 16.38 -1.48 10.18
C SER A 491 17.28 -1.19 8.97
N PHE A 492 18.27 -2.03 8.70
CA PHE A 492 19.33 -1.79 7.73
C PHE A 492 19.35 -2.80 6.59
N GLN A 493 18.34 -3.64 6.51
CA GLN A 493 18.25 -4.67 5.49
C GLN A 493 18.06 -4.06 4.11
N GLN A 494 18.71 -4.68 3.12
CA GLN A 494 18.41 -4.43 1.72
C GLN A 494 16.93 -4.72 1.46
N MET A 495 16.28 -3.80 0.76
CA MET A 495 14.91 -3.99 0.34
C MET A 495 14.87 -4.88 -0.90
N GLY A 496 13.99 -5.88 -0.90
CA GLY A 496 13.62 -6.59 -2.12
C GLY A 496 12.72 -5.72 -3.00
N ARG A 497 12.25 -6.30 -4.09
CA ARG A 497 11.30 -5.67 -5.02
C ARG A 497 9.88 -5.61 -4.43
N LEU A 498 9.40 -4.40 -4.17
CA LEU A 498 8.03 -4.12 -3.71
C LEU A 498 7.32 -3.29 -4.79
N GLU A 499 6.48 -3.96 -5.60
CA GLU A 499 5.98 -3.36 -6.83
C GLU A 499 4.52 -3.68 -7.19
N GLY A 500 3.76 -2.68 -7.62
CA GLY A 500 2.43 -2.87 -8.23
C GLY A 500 1.38 -3.41 -7.26
N ASN A 501 1.62 -3.34 -5.96
CA ASN A 501 0.67 -3.80 -4.95
C ASN A 501 -0.47 -2.79 -4.81
N THR A 502 -1.67 -3.25 -4.47
CA THR A 502 -2.83 -2.39 -4.23
C THR A 502 -3.36 -2.61 -2.82
N PHE A 503 -3.40 -1.56 -2.01
CA PHE A 503 -3.91 -1.61 -0.65
C PHE A 503 -5.01 -0.58 -0.47
N HIS A 504 -6.20 -1.03 -0.08
CA HIS A 504 -7.34 -0.13 -0.03
C HIS A 504 -8.36 -0.43 1.03
N GLY A 505 -9.08 0.65 1.39
CA GLY A 505 -10.08 0.61 2.44
C GLY A 505 -9.50 0.18 3.78
N CYS A 506 -8.19 0.32 4.02
CA CYS A 506 -7.55 -0.19 5.22
C CYS A 506 -7.82 0.71 6.43
N GLY A 507 -8.03 0.08 7.58
CA GLY A 507 -8.44 0.70 8.83
C GLY A 507 -7.48 1.76 9.36
N ARG A 508 -6.18 1.62 9.04
CA ARG A 508 -5.11 2.53 9.40
C ARG A 508 -4.11 2.69 8.26
N PHE A 509 -3.30 1.68 7.95
CA PHE A 509 -2.20 1.81 7.00
C PHE A 509 -2.47 1.13 5.65
N GLY A 510 -2.14 1.78 4.54
CA GLY A 510 -2.01 1.17 3.22
C GLY A 510 -0.63 0.52 3.03
N THR A 511 0.19 1.05 2.12
CA THR A 511 1.66 0.86 2.08
C THR A 511 2.26 1.55 3.29
N TYR A 512 2.75 0.80 4.28
CA TYR A 512 3.38 1.42 5.44
C TYR A 512 4.55 0.66 6.06
N VAL A 513 5.53 1.46 6.50
CA VAL A 513 6.70 0.99 7.22
C VAL A 513 6.71 1.59 8.64
N LEU A 514 6.39 0.76 9.63
CA LEU A 514 6.37 1.12 11.05
C LEU A 514 7.71 0.78 11.71
N ALA A 515 8.75 1.48 11.26
CA ALA A 515 10.12 1.19 11.61
C ALA A 515 11.04 2.40 11.39
N THR A 516 12.29 2.26 11.80
CA THR A 516 13.40 3.11 11.36
C THR A 516 14.14 2.38 10.25
N VAL A 517 13.84 2.63 8.97
CA VAL A 517 14.35 1.85 7.82
C VAL A 517 15.29 2.68 6.96
N PHE A 518 16.56 2.29 6.98
CA PHE A 518 17.64 2.90 6.23
C PHE A 518 18.48 1.78 5.64
N PRO A 519 18.09 1.23 4.48
CA PRO A 519 18.79 0.09 3.89
C PRO A 519 20.29 0.37 3.77
N LYS A 520 21.11 -0.64 4.06
CA LYS A 520 22.58 -0.53 4.02
C LYS A 520 23.19 -1.64 3.19
N ARG A 521 24.43 -1.42 2.78
CA ARG A 521 25.27 -2.47 2.20
C ARG A 521 25.71 -3.42 3.33
N THR A 522 25.12 -4.61 3.34
CA THR A 522 25.42 -5.70 4.29
C THR A 522 25.89 -6.94 3.54
N ASP A 523 26.45 -7.90 4.25
CA ASP A 523 26.98 -9.16 3.72
C ASP A 523 26.01 -10.35 3.93
N ARG A 524 24.70 -10.06 4.03
CA ARG A 524 23.63 -11.06 4.15
C ARG A 524 23.59 -11.95 2.90
N SER A 525 23.30 -13.22 3.09
CA SER A 525 23.20 -14.20 1.99
C SER A 525 22.38 -15.42 2.41
N ILE A 526 21.88 -16.17 1.43
CA ILE A 526 21.17 -17.45 1.68
C ILE A 526 22.05 -18.44 2.46
N ASP A 527 23.34 -18.52 2.15
CA ASP A 527 24.28 -19.44 2.80
C ASP A 527 24.49 -19.10 4.29
N LYS A 528 24.38 -17.81 4.65
CA LYS A 528 24.38 -17.34 6.05
C LYS A 528 22.99 -17.35 6.67
N ASN A 529 21.99 -18.01 6.06
CA ASN A 529 20.59 -17.99 6.50
C ASN A 529 20.02 -16.57 6.62
N GLY A 530 20.50 -15.68 5.76
CA GLY A 530 20.17 -14.26 5.77
C GLY A 530 20.84 -13.43 6.86
N LEU A 531 21.71 -13.99 7.69
CA LEU A 531 22.38 -13.23 8.76
C LEU A 531 23.51 -12.34 8.24
N PRO A 532 23.63 -11.09 8.70
CA PRO A 532 24.78 -10.22 8.44
C PRO A 532 25.93 -10.46 9.43
N THR A 533 27.14 -10.07 9.06
CA THR A 533 28.17 -9.73 10.05
C THR A 533 27.78 -8.40 10.70
N LEU A 534 27.58 -8.34 12.01
CA LEU A 534 27.03 -7.15 12.68
C LEU A 534 27.84 -5.85 12.48
N THR A 535 29.12 -5.92 12.10
CA THR A 535 29.94 -4.75 11.75
C THR A 535 29.58 -4.16 10.39
N THR A 536 28.91 -4.89 9.50
CA THR A 536 28.41 -4.35 8.21
C THR A 536 27.12 -3.55 8.39
N CYS A 537 26.44 -3.71 9.53
CA CYS A 537 25.26 -2.93 9.91
C CYS A 537 25.58 -1.48 10.34
N GLN A 538 26.83 -1.02 10.31
CA GLN A 538 27.22 0.33 10.76
C GLN A 538 26.71 1.41 9.81
N GLU A 539 26.39 2.59 10.35
CA GLU A 539 25.89 3.74 9.58
C GLU A 539 26.89 4.25 8.54
N TRP A 540 28.18 4.12 8.86
CA TRP A 540 29.26 4.70 8.10
C TRP A 540 30.19 3.61 7.60
N THR A 541 30.76 3.83 6.42
CA THR A 541 31.91 3.07 5.93
C THR A 541 33.14 3.38 6.79
N ALA A 542 34.21 2.59 6.64
CA ALA A 542 35.48 2.82 7.34
C ALA A 542 36.08 4.23 7.11
N ASN A 543 35.75 4.88 5.99
CA ASN A 543 36.22 6.22 5.64
C ASN A 543 35.27 7.34 6.13
N GLY A 544 34.18 6.99 6.83
CA GLY A 544 33.18 7.94 7.33
C GLY A 544 32.11 8.34 6.31
N GLU A 545 32.07 7.71 5.13
CA GLU A 545 31.02 7.93 4.12
C GLU A 545 29.74 7.16 4.44
N ASP A 546 28.59 7.68 3.99
CA ASP A 546 27.26 7.11 4.15
C ASP A 546 27.20 5.66 3.58
N ASN A 547 26.86 4.68 4.42
CA ASN A 547 26.75 3.26 4.04
C ASN A 547 25.36 2.85 3.52
N GLY A 548 24.51 3.82 3.18
CA GLY A 548 23.17 3.61 2.66
C GLY A 548 23.11 2.87 1.32
N LEU A 549 21.97 2.23 1.07
CA LEU A 549 21.65 1.52 -0.16
C LEU A 549 20.30 1.99 -0.73
N PRO A 550 20.30 2.95 -1.67
CA PRO A 550 19.09 3.43 -2.36
C PRO A 550 18.20 2.31 -2.89
N SER A 551 16.91 2.40 -2.58
CA SER A 551 15.86 1.42 -2.89
C SER A 551 14.56 2.12 -3.30
N THR A 552 13.59 1.41 -3.90
CA THR A 552 12.37 2.04 -4.44
C THR A 552 11.11 1.18 -4.28
N PHE A 553 10.03 1.78 -3.76
CA PHE A 553 8.67 1.28 -3.93
C PHE A 553 8.17 1.71 -5.31
N MET A 554 7.73 0.76 -6.12
CA MET A 554 7.35 1.02 -7.51
C MET A 554 5.88 0.72 -7.76
N HIS A 555 5.17 1.58 -8.48
CA HIS A 555 3.81 1.27 -8.99
C HIS A 555 2.74 0.89 -7.96
N ASN A 556 3.01 1.03 -6.66
CA ASN A 556 2.01 0.75 -5.63
C ASN A 556 0.83 1.72 -5.75
N ILE A 557 -0.36 1.22 -5.43
CA ILE A 557 -1.62 1.94 -5.47
C ILE A 557 -2.25 1.88 -4.08
N ASP A 558 -2.47 3.04 -3.49
CA ASP A 558 -3.09 3.19 -2.18
C ASP A 558 -4.33 4.07 -2.29
N TYR A 559 -5.49 3.58 -1.85
CA TYR A 559 -6.69 4.42 -1.81
C TYR A 559 -7.59 4.15 -0.61
N ASP A 560 -8.27 5.20 -0.15
CA ASP A 560 -9.27 5.15 0.92
C ASP A 560 -8.76 4.62 2.28
N ASN A 561 -7.44 4.72 2.49
CA ASN A 561 -6.74 4.41 3.73
C ASN A 561 -6.64 5.65 4.64
N VAL A 562 -6.32 5.44 5.92
CA VAL A 562 -6.05 6.59 6.83
C VAL A 562 -4.64 7.15 6.61
N PHE A 563 -3.65 6.28 6.45
CA PHE A 563 -2.24 6.65 6.31
C PHE A 563 -1.54 5.77 5.27
N VAL A 564 -0.67 6.40 4.49
CA VAL A 564 0.28 5.74 3.57
C VAL A 564 1.64 6.36 3.83
N GLY A 565 2.73 5.59 3.88
CA GLY A 565 4.07 6.14 4.06
C GLY A 565 4.92 5.39 5.07
N GLN A 566 5.58 6.10 5.97
CA GLN A 566 6.63 5.54 6.82
C GLN A 566 6.86 6.36 8.09
N TYR A 567 7.44 5.70 9.09
CA TYR A 567 7.91 6.41 10.28
C TYR A 567 9.24 7.13 10.01
N GLY A 568 10.38 6.56 10.42
CA GLY A 568 11.70 7.05 10.04
C GLY A 568 12.22 6.24 8.88
N ALA A 569 12.43 6.84 7.71
CA ALA A 569 13.06 6.12 6.61
C ALA A 569 13.86 7.03 5.67
N GLY A 570 14.87 6.47 5.02
CA GLY A 570 15.70 7.14 4.04
C GLY A 570 16.32 6.14 3.08
N ASP A 571 16.88 6.64 1.98
CA ASP A 571 17.27 5.80 0.84
C ASP A 571 16.10 4.97 0.27
N LEU A 572 14.84 5.41 0.51
CA LEU A 572 13.63 4.79 -0.03
C LEU A 572 12.90 5.80 -0.92
N GLN A 573 12.77 5.49 -2.20
CA GLN A 573 12.02 6.30 -3.17
C GLN A 573 10.60 5.76 -3.33
N TYR A 574 9.60 6.64 -3.37
CA TYR A 574 8.28 6.32 -3.90
C TYR A 574 8.29 6.72 -5.38
N ARG A 575 8.22 5.74 -6.29
CA ARG A 575 8.21 6.01 -7.74
C ARG A 575 7.00 5.42 -8.40
N TYR A 576 6.37 6.19 -9.29
CA TYR A 576 5.10 5.80 -9.90
C TYR A 576 4.09 5.37 -8.83
N HIS A 577 4.08 6.05 -7.67
CA HIS A 577 3.14 5.74 -6.62
C HIS A 577 1.82 6.45 -6.91
N THR A 578 0.71 5.74 -6.73
CA THR A 578 -0.63 6.34 -6.85
C THR A 578 -1.30 6.36 -5.49
N SER A 579 -1.69 7.55 -5.02
CA SER A 579 -2.34 7.73 -3.72
C SER A 579 -3.61 8.56 -3.90
N ILE A 580 -4.78 8.00 -3.58
CA ILE A 580 -6.09 8.60 -3.90
C ILE A 580 -7.02 8.52 -2.69
N ASN A 581 -7.63 9.64 -2.29
CA ASN A 581 -8.63 9.70 -1.22
C ASN A 581 -8.15 9.11 0.12
N ASN A 582 -6.83 9.05 0.35
CA ASN A 582 -6.30 8.70 1.67
C ASN A 582 -6.33 9.95 2.56
N ASN A 583 -6.62 9.79 3.86
CA ASN A 583 -6.53 10.95 4.77
C ASN A 583 -5.13 11.58 4.73
N ASN A 584 -4.09 10.73 4.73
CA ASN A 584 -2.72 11.11 4.39
C ASN A 584 -2.26 10.31 3.18
N LEU A 585 -2.06 11.01 2.06
CA LEU A 585 -1.51 10.50 0.81
C LEU A 585 -0.07 10.02 0.98
N ILE A 586 0.68 10.75 1.82
CA ILE A 586 1.96 10.37 2.40
C ILE A 586 2.02 10.87 3.85
N TYR A 587 2.52 10.03 4.74
CA TYR A 587 2.82 10.31 6.13
C TYR A 587 4.25 9.84 6.40
N TRP A 588 5.20 10.78 6.47
CA TRP A 588 6.62 10.49 6.62
C TRP A 588 7.17 11.32 7.78
N LYS A 589 7.82 10.71 8.78
CA LYS A 589 8.34 11.45 9.94
C LYS A 589 9.76 11.98 9.75
N GLU A 590 10.73 11.10 9.46
CA GLU A 590 12.14 11.51 9.36
C GLU A 590 12.82 10.89 8.14
N THR A 591 13.70 11.67 7.49
CA THR A 591 14.51 11.20 6.35
C THR A 591 15.89 11.84 6.26
N LYS A 592 16.64 11.48 5.22
CA LYS A 592 17.93 12.07 4.80
C LYS A 592 18.01 12.16 3.28
N ASN A 593 19.00 12.86 2.74
CA ASN A 593 19.35 12.73 1.32
C ASN A 593 19.75 11.29 0.97
N PHE A 594 19.54 10.92 -0.29
CA PHE A 594 19.97 9.62 -0.81
C PHE A 594 21.49 9.51 -0.80
N GLN A 595 21.98 8.33 -0.45
CA GLN A 595 23.41 8.01 -0.48
C GLN A 595 24.02 8.17 -1.89
N ASP A 596 23.22 8.00 -2.95
CA ASP A 596 23.66 8.23 -4.34
C ASP A 596 23.88 9.72 -4.69
N GLY A 597 23.46 10.65 -3.83
CA GLY A 597 23.60 12.09 -4.03
C GLY A 597 22.76 12.69 -5.17
N CYS A 598 21.79 11.94 -5.73
CA CYS A 598 21.09 12.29 -6.98
C CYS A 598 19.58 12.05 -6.94
N SER A 599 19.10 11.04 -6.21
CA SER A 599 17.71 10.60 -6.28
C SER A 599 16.72 11.50 -5.53
N ALA A 600 15.52 11.61 -6.09
CA ALA A 600 14.37 12.24 -5.43
C ALA A 600 13.68 11.27 -4.47
N HIS A 601 13.01 11.80 -3.45
CA HIS A 601 12.25 10.99 -2.48
C HIS A 601 10.94 10.47 -3.06
N ILE A 602 10.27 11.31 -3.86
CA ILE A 602 9.04 10.94 -4.56
C ILE A 602 9.18 11.36 -6.02
N ALA A 603 8.98 10.44 -6.95
CA ALA A 603 9.15 10.69 -8.38
C ALA A 603 8.01 10.10 -9.22
N ASP A 604 7.63 10.78 -10.30
CA ASP A 604 6.71 10.31 -11.34
C ASP A 604 5.36 9.78 -10.79
N SER A 605 4.85 10.39 -9.71
CA SER A 605 3.75 9.85 -8.91
C SER A 605 2.47 10.69 -9.04
N PHE A 606 1.31 10.08 -8.82
CA PHE A 606 -0.01 10.72 -8.97
C PHE A 606 -0.80 10.71 -7.67
N TYR A 607 -1.09 11.90 -7.14
CA TYR A 607 -1.74 12.11 -5.85
C TYR A 607 -3.04 12.90 -5.98
N ASP A 608 -4.12 12.38 -5.41
CA ASP A 608 -5.47 12.94 -5.50
C ASP A 608 -6.15 12.96 -4.12
N SER A 609 -6.62 14.13 -3.70
CA SER A 609 -7.51 14.30 -2.55
C SER A 609 -6.99 13.74 -1.21
N GLY A 610 -6.15 14.52 -0.52
CA GLY A 610 -5.62 14.16 0.81
C GLY A 610 -4.41 14.99 1.25
N ASN A 611 -3.76 14.60 2.35
CA ASN A 611 -2.62 15.30 2.94
C ASN A 611 -1.27 14.67 2.55
N LEU A 612 -0.27 15.47 2.20
CA LEU A 612 1.14 15.08 2.30
C LEU A 612 1.69 15.61 3.63
N ALA A 613 1.72 14.77 4.65
CA ALA A 613 2.43 15.04 5.90
C ALA A 613 3.92 14.75 5.70
N LEU A 614 4.64 15.78 5.28
CA LEU A 614 6.04 15.70 4.84
C LEU A 614 7.00 15.50 6.03
N PRO A 615 8.18 14.90 5.78
CA PRO A 615 9.11 14.53 6.84
C PRO A 615 9.91 15.72 7.35
N GLY A 616 10.31 15.66 8.61
CA GLY A 616 11.54 16.30 9.07
C GLY A 616 12.76 15.49 8.62
N GLY A 617 13.95 15.99 8.90
CA GLY A 617 15.21 15.36 8.50
C GLY A 617 16.21 16.38 8.00
N HIS A 618 17.41 15.88 7.73
CA HIS A 618 18.51 16.71 7.21
C HIS A 618 18.59 16.50 5.70
N GLY A 619 18.24 17.52 4.95
CA GLY A 619 18.58 17.60 3.53
C GLY A 619 17.56 18.28 2.66
N ALA A 620 17.81 18.23 1.36
CA ALA A 620 16.79 18.46 0.35
C ALA A 620 15.81 17.27 0.32
N PHE A 621 14.51 17.52 0.51
CA PHE A 621 13.45 16.56 0.25
C PHE A 621 12.82 16.86 -1.11
N ILE A 622 13.04 15.99 -2.09
CA ILE A 622 12.69 16.29 -3.48
C ILE A 622 11.43 15.54 -3.90
N LEU A 623 10.46 16.31 -4.41
CA LEU A 623 9.31 15.80 -5.16
C LEU A 623 9.50 16.13 -6.63
N GLU A 624 9.48 15.12 -7.48
CA GLU A 624 9.81 15.25 -8.90
C GLU A 624 8.73 14.65 -9.81
N ASN A 625 8.40 15.36 -10.90
CA ASN A 625 7.45 14.90 -11.92
C ASN A 625 6.09 14.46 -11.35
N MET A 626 5.63 15.13 -10.30
CA MET A 626 4.36 14.78 -9.64
C MET A 626 3.17 15.32 -10.42
N ILE A 627 2.09 14.54 -10.43
CA ILE A 627 0.78 14.98 -10.89
C ILE A 627 -0.15 15.02 -9.68
N PHE A 628 -0.72 16.20 -9.43
CA PHE A 628 -1.70 16.42 -8.38
C PHE A 628 -3.09 16.66 -8.97
N ASN A 629 -4.11 16.17 -8.28
CA ASN A 629 -5.50 16.37 -8.65
C ASN A 629 -6.39 16.76 -7.45
N ASN A 630 -7.51 17.41 -7.74
CA ASN A 630 -8.52 17.82 -6.74
C ASN A 630 -7.92 18.56 -5.52
N ARG A 631 -8.12 18.04 -4.29
CA ARG A 631 -7.75 18.70 -3.02
C ARG A 631 -6.51 18.05 -2.39
N VAL A 632 -5.32 18.44 -2.83
CA VAL A 632 -4.05 18.06 -2.19
C VAL A 632 -3.52 19.18 -1.32
N HIS A 633 -3.05 18.86 -0.12
CA HIS A 633 -2.39 19.81 0.77
C HIS A 633 -1.04 19.29 1.26
N PHE A 634 -0.13 20.21 1.56
CA PHE A 634 1.22 19.95 2.04
C PHE A 634 1.36 20.44 3.46
N GLU A 635 1.58 19.52 4.38
CA GLU A 635 1.91 19.81 5.76
C GLU A 635 3.43 19.68 5.93
N SER A 636 4.08 20.80 6.24
CA SER A 636 5.53 20.81 6.49
C SER A 636 5.87 20.09 7.81
N SER A 637 7.08 19.52 7.87
CA SER A 637 7.71 18.78 8.98
C SER A 637 6.79 18.57 10.18
N HIS A 638 6.08 17.45 10.17
CA HIS A 638 5.16 17.14 11.26
C HIS A 638 5.85 16.41 12.45
N HIS A 639 7.10 15.91 12.30
CA HIS A 639 7.89 15.27 13.38
C HIS A 639 9.43 15.37 13.18
N CYS A 640 10.19 15.63 14.25
CA CYS A 640 11.64 15.32 14.36
C CYS A 640 11.92 14.49 15.63
N ARG A 641 11.58 13.19 15.57
CA ARG A 641 11.41 12.25 16.71
C ARG A 641 10.06 12.42 17.44
N VAL A 642 9.55 11.34 18.05
CA VAL A 642 8.19 11.31 18.64
C VAL A 642 7.99 12.45 19.65
N GLY A 643 7.01 13.31 19.38
CA GLY A 643 6.64 14.41 20.29
C GLY A 643 7.57 15.62 20.29
N VAL A 644 8.61 15.64 19.44
CA VAL A 644 9.52 16.79 19.32
C VAL A 644 9.67 17.13 17.84
N THR A 645 9.47 18.39 17.47
CA THR A 645 9.63 18.89 16.09
C THR A 645 10.44 20.17 16.15
N GLY A 646 11.18 20.58 15.11
CA GLY A 646 11.88 21.86 15.18
C GLY A 646 12.79 22.18 14.00
N VAL A 647 13.17 23.45 13.94
CA VAL A 647 13.91 24.11 12.85
C VAL A 647 15.29 23.48 12.55
N LEU A 648 15.87 22.75 13.51
CA LEU A 648 17.14 22.01 13.34
C LEU A 648 17.02 20.69 12.56
N CYS A 649 15.81 20.24 12.25
CA CYS A 649 15.59 19.01 11.49
C CYS A 649 14.72 19.29 10.28
N MET A 650 14.87 20.46 9.69
CA MET A 650 13.91 20.93 8.72
C MET A 650 14.51 20.84 7.33
N PRO A 651 13.94 20.00 6.45
CA PRO A 651 14.48 19.87 5.12
C PRO A 651 14.16 21.11 4.28
N THR A 652 14.93 21.29 3.22
CA THR A 652 14.50 22.13 2.10
C THR A 652 13.56 21.30 1.24
N TYR A 653 12.27 21.62 1.20
CA TYR A 653 11.34 20.92 0.30
C TYR A 653 11.49 21.47 -1.12
N VAL A 654 11.94 20.63 -2.06
CA VAL A 654 12.24 21.01 -3.43
C VAL A 654 11.23 20.39 -4.38
N PHE A 655 10.56 21.22 -5.17
CA PHE A 655 9.58 20.80 -6.17
C PHE A 655 10.17 20.90 -7.58
N VAL A 656 10.13 19.81 -8.34
CA VAL A 656 10.70 19.72 -9.70
C VAL A 656 9.66 19.19 -10.71
N ASN A 657 9.23 20.01 -11.66
CA ASN A 657 8.26 19.68 -12.71
C ASN A 657 6.92 19.17 -12.15
N MET A 658 6.30 19.96 -11.27
CA MET A 658 4.98 19.64 -10.71
C MET A 658 3.85 19.99 -11.68
N LYS A 659 2.83 19.14 -11.78
CA LYS A 659 1.65 19.36 -12.62
C LYS A 659 0.37 19.25 -11.80
N TRP A 660 -0.62 20.06 -12.16
CA TRP A 660 -1.97 20.02 -11.55
C TRP A 660 -3.04 19.95 -12.65
N THR A 661 -3.82 18.87 -12.66
CA THR A 661 -4.80 18.55 -13.72
C THR A 661 -6.20 19.16 -13.51
N GLY A 662 -6.45 19.82 -12.37
CA GLY A 662 -7.66 20.58 -12.06
C GLY A 662 -7.44 22.03 -11.62
N VAL A 663 -8.45 22.65 -11.00
CA VAL A 663 -8.34 23.95 -10.29
C VAL A 663 -7.89 23.67 -8.86
N VAL A 664 -6.84 24.35 -8.38
CA VAL A 664 -6.49 24.35 -6.95
C VAL A 664 -7.62 25.08 -6.22
N PRO A 665 -8.44 24.44 -5.38
CA PRO A 665 -9.60 25.11 -4.79
C PRO A 665 -9.18 26.28 -3.90
N ASP A 666 -9.82 27.44 -4.08
CA ASP A 666 -9.49 28.68 -3.34
C ASP A 666 -9.80 28.59 -1.83
N ASP A 667 -10.61 27.61 -1.41
CA ASP A 667 -10.97 27.32 -0.01
C ASP A 667 -10.03 26.32 0.70
N SER A 668 -9.01 25.82 0.00
CA SER A 668 -8.11 24.78 0.52
C SER A 668 -6.87 25.38 1.18
N SER A 669 -6.56 24.92 2.40
CA SER A 669 -5.26 25.17 3.04
C SER A 669 -4.19 24.34 2.32
N LEU A 670 -3.68 24.87 1.20
CA LEU A 670 -2.67 24.24 0.36
C LEU A 670 -1.39 23.97 1.15
N LEU A 671 -0.92 24.94 1.93
CA LEU A 671 0.23 24.80 2.82
C LEU A 671 -0.19 24.87 4.29
N LYS A 672 0.32 23.95 5.10
CA LYS A 672 0.14 23.91 6.54
C LYS A 672 1.50 23.87 7.23
N TRP A 673 1.73 24.79 8.16
CA TRP A 673 2.92 24.77 9.01
C TRP A 673 2.81 23.64 10.04
N GLY A 674 3.87 22.86 10.16
CA GLY A 674 4.00 21.85 11.19
C GLY A 674 4.34 22.48 12.55
N PRO A 675 4.42 21.68 13.61
CA PRO A 675 4.81 22.16 14.94
C PRO A 675 6.22 22.79 14.93
N ASN A 676 6.40 23.89 15.66
CA ASN A 676 7.67 24.61 15.88
C ASN A 676 8.26 25.39 14.67
N ASN A 677 7.40 25.86 13.76
CA ASN A 677 7.57 26.99 12.81
C ASN A 677 8.97 27.23 12.23
N GLY A 678 9.13 27.01 10.92
CA GLY A 678 10.36 27.36 10.20
C GLY A 678 10.39 26.93 8.73
N ALA A 679 9.45 26.09 8.27
CA ALA A 679 9.54 25.39 6.98
C ALA A 679 9.86 26.27 5.78
N MET A 680 10.58 25.69 4.81
CA MET A 680 10.93 26.31 3.54
C MET A 680 10.60 25.39 2.36
N PHE A 681 9.90 25.95 1.39
CA PHE A 681 9.51 25.31 0.14
C PHE A 681 10.14 26.10 -1.02
N THR A 682 10.76 25.41 -1.97
CA THR A 682 11.45 26.05 -3.11
C THR A 682 11.21 25.27 -4.39
N LEU A 683 11.22 25.96 -5.53
CA LEU A 683 11.31 25.31 -6.83
C LEU A 683 12.72 24.77 -7.03
N GLY A 684 12.83 23.66 -7.75
CA GLY A 684 14.11 23.14 -8.21
C GLY A 684 14.65 23.94 -9.41
N PRO A 685 15.97 23.94 -9.63
CA PRO A 685 16.63 24.71 -10.69
C PRO A 685 16.05 24.58 -12.10
N ASP A 686 15.45 23.43 -12.43
CA ASP A 686 14.82 23.19 -13.73
C ASP A 686 13.55 24.04 -13.94
N ASP A 687 12.84 24.41 -12.87
CA ASP A 687 11.61 25.22 -12.90
C ASP A 687 11.84 26.71 -12.59
N GLU A 688 13.01 27.08 -12.06
CA GLU A 688 13.30 28.48 -11.69
C GLU A 688 13.22 29.44 -12.89
N GLN A 689 13.40 28.92 -14.10
CA GLN A 689 13.33 29.69 -15.34
C GLN A 689 11.90 29.86 -15.86
N ASN A 690 10.92 29.16 -15.29
CA ASN A 690 9.52 29.18 -15.70
C ASN A 690 8.57 29.40 -14.51
N LEU A 691 8.79 30.51 -13.78
CA LEU A 691 8.02 30.89 -12.58
C LEU A 691 6.53 31.13 -12.83
N ASN A 692 6.09 31.20 -14.08
CA ASN A 692 4.68 31.37 -14.46
C ASN A 692 4.01 30.05 -14.84
N GLY A 693 4.79 28.98 -15.01
CA GLY A 693 4.29 27.64 -15.38
C GLY A 693 3.94 26.75 -14.19
N ASN A 694 4.47 27.05 -12.99
CA ASN A 694 4.18 26.27 -11.79
C ASN A 694 2.89 26.78 -11.12
N LYS A 695 1.88 25.92 -10.98
CA LYS A 695 0.60 26.24 -10.35
C LYS A 695 0.62 26.21 -8.81
N LEU A 696 1.73 25.79 -8.20
CA LEU A 696 1.87 25.65 -6.74
C LEU A 696 2.14 27.00 -6.07
N PHE A 697 3.08 27.77 -6.60
CA PHE A 697 3.43 29.11 -6.10
C PHE A 697 2.79 30.19 -6.96
N PRO A 698 2.54 31.39 -6.38
CA PRO A 698 2.07 32.51 -7.18
C PRO A 698 3.08 32.88 -8.27
N ALA A 699 2.58 33.38 -9.41
CA ALA A 699 3.39 33.72 -10.57
C ALA A 699 4.55 34.67 -10.20
N GLY A 700 5.76 34.33 -10.65
CA GLY A 700 6.97 35.13 -10.39
C GLY A 700 7.66 34.86 -9.05
N PHE A 701 7.18 33.90 -8.25
CA PHE A 701 7.81 33.50 -6.99
C PHE A 701 8.43 32.11 -7.09
N ASN A 702 9.56 31.94 -6.41
CA ASN A 702 10.37 30.72 -6.42
C ASN A 702 10.23 29.93 -5.12
N SER A 703 10.01 30.60 -4.00
CA SER A 703 9.98 29.95 -2.70
C SER A 703 8.98 30.59 -1.74
N ILE A 704 8.53 29.77 -0.79
CA ILE A 704 7.63 30.16 0.30
C ILE A 704 8.28 29.68 1.60
N VAL A 705 8.43 30.59 2.55
CA VAL A 705 9.09 30.32 3.83
C VAL A 705 8.23 30.81 4.99
N ASN A 706 8.41 30.18 6.15
CA ASN A 706 7.70 30.53 7.35
C ASN A 706 8.00 32.00 7.80
N PRO A 707 7.02 32.74 8.36
CA PRO A 707 7.21 34.11 8.87
C PRO A 707 8.36 34.28 9.86
N TYR A 708 8.78 33.19 10.49
CA TYR A 708 9.94 33.14 11.38
C TYR A 708 11.21 33.77 10.76
N TRP A 709 11.33 33.79 9.43
CA TRP A 709 12.50 34.31 8.69
C TRP A 709 12.32 35.73 8.14
N SER A 710 11.67 36.61 8.90
CA SER A 710 11.30 37.97 8.47
C SER A 710 12.46 38.87 8.04
N TYR A 711 13.70 38.60 8.46
CA TYR A 711 14.87 39.35 8.01
C TYR A 711 15.08 39.30 6.50
N LEU A 712 14.56 38.26 5.82
CA LEU A 712 14.62 38.14 4.36
C LEU A 712 13.86 39.26 3.63
N LEU A 713 12.86 39.88 4.28
CA LEU A 713 12.10 41.00 3.71
C LEU A 713 12.94 42.27 3.50
N THR A 714 14.16 42.32 4.05
CA THR A 714 15.08 43.47 3.87
C THR A 714 16.00 43.33 2.66
N LEU A 715 16.14 42.10 2.11
CA LEU A 715 17.07 41.82 1.03
C LEU A 715 16.65 42.55 -0.25
N ASP A 716 17.63 43.08 -0.98
CA ASP A 716 17.43 43.85 -2.22
C ASP A 716 16.45 45.02 -2.02
N ASN A 717 16.55 45.72 -0.89
CA ASN A 717 15.63 46.80 -0.49
C ASN A 717 14.15 46.37 -0.53
N GLY A 718 13.86 45.12 -0.11
CA GLY A 718 12.50 44.58 -0.08
C GLY A 718 11.94 44.14 -1.44
N THR A 719 12.79 43.95 -2.44
CA THR A 719 12.36 43.51 -3.78
C THR A 719 12.56 42.01 -4.03
N SER A 720 13.30 41.32 -3.15
CA SER A 720 13.58 39.89 -3.25
C SER A 720 12.52 39.01 -2.58
N CYS A 721 12.03 39.43 -1.41
CA CYS A 721 11.04 38.70 -0.61
C CYS A 721 9.92 39.62 -0.13
N PHE A 722 8.71 39.08 -0.04
CA PHE A 722 7.47 39.83 0.18
C PHE A 722 6.61 39.12 1.22
N SER A 723 5.85 39.86 2.02
CA SER A 723 4.85 39.26 2.91
C SER A 723 3.66 38.71 2.12
N SER A 724 2.91 37.78 2.69
CA SER A 724 1.69 37.23 2.09
C SER A 724 0.69 38.33 1.69
N ASN A 725 0.58 39.39 2.49
CA ASN A 725 -0.28 40.54 2.20
C ASN A 725 0.19 41.36 1.00
N ASP A 726 1.50 41.58 0.88
CA ASP A 726 2.09 42.28 -0.25
C ASP A 726 1.89 41.50 -1.55
N VAL A 727 2.05 40.17 -1.51
CA VAL A 727 1.81 39.31 -2.67
C VAL A 727 0.33 39.29 -3.06
N ALA A 728 -0.58 39.16 -2.10
CA ALA A 728 -2.02 39.23 -2.38
C ALA A 728 -2.39 40.54 -3.07
N THR A 729 -1.84 41.66 -2.57
CA THR A 729 -2.04 43.00 -3.17
C THR A 729 -1.45 43.08 -4.58
N LEU A 730 -0.22 42.60 -4.78
CA LEU A 730 0.47 42.59 -6.07
C LEU A 730 -0.30 41.82 -7.15
N LEU A 731 -0.98 40.74 -6.74
CA LEU A 731 -1.72 39.86 -7.64
C LEU A 731 -3.22 40.19 -7.73
N GLY A 732 -3.69 41.22 -7.02
CA GLY A 732 -5.11 41.59 -6.98
C GLY A 732 -6.00 40.50 -6.36
N GLN A 733 -5.47 39.74 -5.41
CA GLN A 733 -6.17 38.65 -4.71
C GLN A 733 -6.64 39.10 -3.33
N ASP A 734 -7.75 38.53 -2.84
CA ASP A 734 -8.25 38.80 -1.50
C ASP A 734 -7.28 38.26 -0.43
N SER A 735 -6.76 39.15 0.41
CA SER A 735 -5.74 38.81 1.42
C SER A 735 -6.21 37.74 2.40
N SER A 736 -7.51 37.67 2.72
CA SER A 736 -8.04 36.67 3.65
C SER A 736 -8.05 35.26 3.06
N SER A 737 -8.42 35.14 1.78
CA SER A 737 -8.38 33.88 1.03
C SER A 737 -6.95 33.43 0.77
N PHE A 738 -6.06 34.37 0.44
CA PHE A 738 -4.65 34.11 0.20
C PHE A 738 -3.94 33.60 1.46
N ALA A 739 -4.19 34.24 2.61
CA ALA A 739 -3.68 33.81 3.90
C ALA A 739 -4.21 32.42 4.32
N LYS A 740 -5.46 32.07 3.99
CA LYS A 740 -5.97 30.71 4.24
C LYS A 740 -5.27 29.66 3.37
N LYS A 741 -4.95 29.99 2.12
CA LYS A 741 -4.33 29.08 1.16
C LYS A 741 -2.87 28.79 1.49
N TYR A 742 -2.08 29.82 1.74
CA TYR A 742 -0.63 29.73 1.95
C TYR A 742 -0.20 29.84 3.41
N ASN A 743 -1.17 29.89 4.33
CA ASN A 743 -0.99 30.21 5.74
C ASN A 743 -0.66 31.69 6.00
N ASP A 744 -1.15 32.23 7.10
CA ASP A 744 -1.03 33.66 7.40
C ASP A 744 0.42 34.05 7.74
N GLY A 745 0.84 35.22 7.27
CA GLY A 745 2.20 35.74 7.44
C GLY A 745 3.31 35.02 6.64
N ALA A 746 3.00 34.11 5.72
CA ALA A 746 4.01 33.47 4.87
C ALA A 746 4.86 34.50 4.11
N ILE A 747 6.15 34.21 3.93
CA ILE A 747 7.08 35.05 3.16
C ILE A 747 7.34 34.39 1.81
N PHE A 748 7.20 35.15 0.73
CA PHE A 748 7.41 34.67 -0.63
C PHE A 748 8.65 35.32 -1.22
N CYS A 749 9.58 34.52 -1.74
CA CYS A 749 10.79 35.04 -2.36
C CYS A 749 10.84 34.72 -3.86
N LYS A 750 11.38 35.66 -4.64
CA LYS A 750 11.65 35.49 -6.08
C LYS A 750 12.87 34.62 -6.35
N ARG A 751 13.68 34.37 -5.32
CA ARG A 751 14.92 33.59 -5.35
C ARG A 751 14.74 32.26 -4.61
N PRO A 752 15.54 31.23 -4.94
CA PRO A 752 15.57 30.01 -4.16
C PRO A 752 16.10 30.27 -2.74
N VAL A 753 15.69 29.41 -1.81
CA VAL A 753 16.13 29.45 -0.41
C VAL A 753 16.78 28.14 -0.01
N ARG A 754 17.72 28.20 0.93
CA ARG A 754 18.44 27.05 1.49
C ARG A 754 18.55 27.17 2.99
N ARG A 755 18.78 26.02 3.62
CA ARG A 755 19.09 25.94 5.05
C ARG A 755 20.56 26.25 5.33
N LEU A 756 20.78 26.97 6.43
CA LEU A 756 22.05 27.14 7.10
C LEU A 756 21.87 26.70 8.55
N GLU A 757 22.38 25.52 8.91
CA GLU A 757 22.23 24.92 10.23
C GLU A 757 23.56 24.99 10.99
N ILE A 758 23.50 25.36 12.27
CA ILE A 758 24.67 25.42 13.15
C ILE A 758 24.41 24.50 14.33
N PHE A 759 25.04 23.34 14.35
CA PHE A 759 24.93 22.39 15.45
C PHE A 759 25.97 22.69 16.53
N SER A 760 25.48 23.01 17.72
CA SER A 760 26.32 23.35 18.86
C SER A 760 26.57 22.14 19.76
N TYR A 761 27.62 22.26 20.57
CA TYR A 761 27.99 21.28 21.59
C TYR A 761 28.16 21.97 22.93
N ASN A 762 27.91 21.22 24.01
CA ASN A 762 28.01 21.70 25.39
C ASN A 762 27.12 22.91 25.69
N GLN A 763 25.94 23.00 25.05
CA GLN A 763 24.90 23.99 25.33
C GLN A 763 23.66 23.25 25.87
N ASN A 764 22.63 23.97 26.33
CA ASN A 764 21.28 23.45 26.54
C ASN A 764 20.26 24.59 26.69
N SER A 765 18.97 24.26 26.73
CA SER A 765 17.88 25.23 26.79
C SER A 765 17.93 26.16 28.02
N GLY A 766 18.55 25.73 29.12
CA GLY A 766 18.73 26.53 30.34
C GLY A 766 20.07 27.27 30.41
N ASN A 767 21.05 26.90 29.59
CA ASN A 767 22.39 27.46 29.58
C ASN A 767 22.95 27.43 28.14
N HIS A 768 22.55 28.43 27.36
CA HIS A 768 23.04 28.65 26.00
C HIS A 768 23.46 30.10 25.81
N GLU A 769 24.40 30.30 24.92
CA GLU A 769 24.80 31.62 24.43
C GLU A 769 23.85 32.05 23.29
N ASN A 770 23.63 33.34 23.09
CA ASN A 770 22.80 33.78 21.96
C ASN A 770 23.66 33.97 20.70
N MET A 771 23.13 33.56 19.54
CA MET A 771 23.81 33.72 18.25
C MET A 771 23.21 34.90 17.47
N GLN A 772 24.08 35.69 16.86
CA GLN A 772 23.72 36.81 16.01
C GLN A 772 23.98 36.46 14.53
N LEU A 773 22.97 36.69 13.69
CA LEU A 773 23.09 36.69 12.23
C LEU A 773 22.91 38.12 11.72
N GLU A 774 23.89 38.60 10.96
CA GLU A 774 23.78 39.87 10.23
C GLU A 774 23.73 39.62 8.72
N LEU A 775 22.87 40.36 8.04
CA LEU A 775 22.76 40.38 6.59
C LEU A 775 23.33 41.70 6.07
N TRP A 776 24.30 41.61 5.16
CA TRP A 776 25.03 42.73 4.59
C TRP A 776 24.86 42.78 3.07
N GLN A 777 24.70 43.99 2.53
CA GLN A 777 24.62 44.22 1.09
C GLN A 777 25.33 45.53 0.72
N PHE A 778 26.16 45.50 -0.33
CA PHE A 778 26.95 46.65 -0.77
C PHE A 778 27.75 47.34 0.36
N GLY A 779 28.27 46.55 1.31
CA GLY A 779 29.04 47.06 2.45
C GLY A 779 28.22 47.63 3.61
N ASN A 780 26.89 47.64 3.51
CA ASN A 780 25.99 48.10 4.57
C ASN A 780 25.29 46.91 5.25
N ARG A 781 25.11 46.98 6.57
CA ARG A 781 24.27 46.03 7.30
C ARG A 781 22.80 46.38 7.07
N ILE A 782 22.08 45.50 6.39
CA ILE A 782 20.65 45.69 6.05
C ILE A 782 19.72 44.99 7.04
N SER A 783 20.20 43.98 7.77
CA SER A 783 19.45 43.35 8.85
C SER A 783 20.36 42.73 9.91
N SER A 784 19.84 42.58 11.13
CA SER A 784 20.51 41.98 12.28
C SER A 784 19.47 41.24 13.11
N VAL A 785 19.56 39.91 13.17
CA VAL A 785 18.62 39.05 13.91
C VAL A 785 19.35 38.14 14.90
N THR A 786 18.85 38.05 16.12
CA THR A 786 19.30 37.04 17.08
C THR A 786 18.58 35.73 16.78
N LEU A 787 19.34 34.67 16.50
CA LEU A 787 18.79 33.36 16.20
C LEU A 787 18.39 32.66 17.49
N ASN A 788 17.20 32.04 17.50
CA ASN A 788 16.80 31.26 18.66
C ASN A 788 17.65 29.99 18.77
N PHE A 789 17.98 29.63 20.01
CA PHE A 789 18.54 28.33 20.32
C PHE A 789 17.44 27.26 20.30
N PHE A 790 17.70 26.17 19.61
CA PHE A 790 16.82 25.01 19.54
C PHE A 790 17.51 23.80 20.14
N GLN A 791 16.73 22.98 20.85
CA GLN A 791 17.20 21.71 21.40
C GLN A 791 16.13 20.65 21.23
N ILE A 792 16.50 19.52 20.64
CA ILE A 792 15.66 18.34 20.41
C ILE A 792 16.39 17.14 21.03
N GLY A 793 15.96 16.78 22.25
CA GLY A 793 16.68 15.82 23.09
C GLY A 793 18.10 16.30 23.43
N ASP A 794 19.00 15.36 23.73
CA ASP A 794 20.34 15.70 24.25
C ASP A 794 21.40 15.88 23.16
N LYS A 795 21.06 15.58 21.89
CA LYS A 795 22.03 15.47 20.79
C LYS A 795 21.84 16.50 19.68
N LYS A 796 20.61 16.94 19.42
CA LYS A 796 20.30 17.90 18.35
C LYS A 796 20.11 19.27 19.00
N GLN A 797 21.12 20.11 18.96
CA GLN A 797 21.06 21.45 19.54
C GLN A 797 21.83 22.47 18.72
N GLY A 798 21.40 23.72 18.78
CA GLY A 798 22.03 24.82 18.04
C GLY A 798 21.04 25.77 17.39
N TYR A 799 21.43 26.31 16.24
CA TYR A 799 20.75 27.42 15.56
C TYR A 799 20.46 27.06 14.10
N SER A 800 19.50 27.75 13.49
CA SER A 800 19.17 27.58 12.09
C SER A 800 18.79 28.91 11.47
N ALA A 801 19.06 29.05 10.17
CA ALA A 801 18.75 30.20 9.35
C ALA A 801 18.31 29.77 7.94
N THR A 802 17.40 30.52 7.34
CA THR A 802 17.08 30.41 5.92
C THR A 802 17.88 31.45 5.15
N VAL A 803 18.70 31.00 4.21
CA VAL A 803 19.57 31.85 3.40
C VAL A 803 19.19 31.78 1.92
N ILE A 804 19.54 32.80 1.16
CA ILE A 804 19.37 32.85 -0.29
C ILE A 804 20.75 32.61 -0.93
N PRO A 805 20.91 31.61 -1.81
CA PRO A 805 22.16 31.44 -2.54
C PRO A 805 22.50 32.68 -3.39
N GLY A 806 23.76 33.09 -3.35
CA GLY A 806 24.24 34.30 -4.03
C GLY A 806 25.50 34.89 -3.38
N LEU A 807 26.27 35.61 -4.19
CA LEU A 807 27.48 36.32 -3.75
C LEU A 807 27.29 37.85 -3.70
N ASP A 808 26.10 38.32 -4.05
CA ASP A 808 25.66 39.72 -4.10
C ASP A 808 25.27 40.28 -2.72
N HIS A 809 25.23 39.43 -1.70
CA HIS A 809 24.97 39.75 -0.30
C HIS A 809 25.84 38.85 0.58
N GLN A 810 26.02 39.23 1.84
CA GLN A 810 26.90 38.55 2.80
C GLN A 810 26.14 38.23 4.10
N TYR A 811 26.34 37.01 4.60
CA TYR A 811 25.89 36.59 5.92
C TYR A 811 27.07 36.63 6.90
N ARG A 812 26.89 37.24 8.07
CA ARG A 812 27.87 37.21 9.16
C ARG A 812 27.29 36.53 10.39
N LEU A 813 28.00 35.55 10.93
CA LEU A 813 27.63 34.82 12.15
C LEU A 813 28.63 35.13 13.27
N SER A 814 28.12 35.47 14.45
CA SER A 814 28.88 35.62 15.70
C SER A 814 28.03 35.26 16.91
N MET A 815 28.64 35.16 18.09
CA MET A 815 27.88 35.22 19.33
C MET A 815 27.39 36.67 19.56
N THR A 816 26.33 36.88 20.35
CA THR A 816 25.74 38.23 20.54
C THR A 816 26.65 39.23 21.23
N ASP A 817 27.65 38.76 21.98
CA ASP A 817 28.70 39.57 22.58
C ASP A 817 29.87 39.86 21.60
N GLY A 818 29.75 39.45 20.34
CA GLY A 818 30.80 39.50 19.33
C GLY A 818 31.80 38.34 19.42
N GLY A 819 31.56 37.38 20.31
CA GLY A 819 32.40 36.21 20.53
C GLY A 819 32.48 35.26 19.32
N ASN A 820 33.51 34.41 19.35
CA ASN A 820 33.81 33.44 18.31
C ASN A 820 32.81 32.27 18.31
N VAL A 821 32.45 31.78 17.12
CA VAL A 821 31.72 30.51 17.00
C VAL A 821 32.70 29.36 17.23
N SER A 822 32.47 28.58 18.29
CA SER A 822 33.36 27.50 18.72
C SER A 822 33.79 26.58 17.56
N PRO A 823 35.08 26.22 17.42
CA PRO A 823 35.56 25.36 16.34
C PRO A 823 34.99 23.93 16.41
N ASP A 824 34.50 23.49 17.56
CA ASP A 824 33.88 22.17 17.74
C ASP A 824 32.47 22.07 17.14
N TRP A 825 31.81 23.20 16.88
CA TRP A 825 30.45 23.23 16.33
C TRP A 825 30.45 22.85 14.84
N ILE A 826 29.31 22.39 14.33
CA ILE A 826 29.16 22.04 12.91
C ILE A 826 28.37 23.12 12.20
N ILE A 827 28.83 23.55 11.04
CA ILE A 827 28.11 24.49 10.17
C ILE A 827 27.73 23.74 8.89
N GLU A 828 26.44 23.69 8.59
CA GLU A 828 25.90 23.02 7.43
C GLU A 828 25.21 24.03 6.51
N PHE A 829 25.64 24.11 5.25
CA PHE A 829 25.05 24.98 4.24
C PHE A 829 24.61 24.18 3.01
N SER A 830 23.32 24.27 2.67
CA SER A 830 22.71 23.60 1.51
C SER A 830 23.06 22.09 1.44
N ASP A 831 22.92 21.43 0.29
CA ASP A 831 23.08 19.99 0.14
C ASP A 831 23.87 19.63 -1.14
N PRO A 832 24.73 18.59 -1.14
CA PRO A 832 25.61 18.27 -2.29
C PRO A 832 24.86 17.96 -3.58
N ILE A 833 23.58 17.59 -3.50
CA ILE A 833 22.72 17.40 -4.67
C ILE A 833 22.67 18.65 -5.55
N PHE A 834 22.74 19.83 -4.94
CA PHE A 834 23.01 21.10 -5.63
C PHE A 834 24.51 21.18 -5.93
N GLY A 835 24.90 20.80 -7.15
CA GLY A 835 26.30 20.60 -7.58
C GLY A 835 26.54 19.22 -8.18
N ASN A 836 25.79 18.20 -7.72
CA ASN A 836 25.74 16.89 -8.38
C ASN A 836 24.73 16.88 -9.54
N ARG A 837 23.51 17.36 -9.28
CA ARG A 837 22.41 17.40 -10.25
C ARG A 837 22.31 18.75 -10.96
N TRP A 838 22.49 19.83 -10.20
CA TRP A 838 22.38 21.22 -10.68
C TRP A 838 23.65 22.02 -10.43
N LYS A 839 23.62 23.33 -10.70
CA LYS A 839 24.71 24.22 -10.31
C LYS A 839 24.91 24.16 -8.80
N ARG A 840 26.17 24.18 -8.38
CA ARG A 840 26.58 24.30 -6.99
C ARG A 840 26.00 25.56 -6.35
N ASP A 841 25.44 25.42 -5.15
CA ASP A 841 25.01 26.56 -4.35
C ASP A 841 26.22 27.22 -3.69
N GLU A 842 26.23 28.55 -3.68
CA GLU A 842 27.33 29.36 -3.15
C GLU A 842 26.77 30.54 -2.35
N ILE A 843 27.39 30.84 -1.20
CA ILE A 843 27.09 32.02 -0.38
C ILE A 843 28.38 32.71 0.08
N ASN A 844 28.29 34.02 0.30
CA ASN A 844 29.32 34.78 1.02
C ASN A 844 29.03 34.71 2.53
N LEU A 845 29.71 33.79 3.23
CA LEU A 845 29.55 33.57 4.66
C LEU A 845 30.83 33.92 5.41
N VAL A 846 30.71 34.76 6.44
CA VAL A 846 31.78 35.07 7.38
C VAL A 846 31.36 34.60 8.77
N VAL A 847 32.24 33.88 9.46
CA VAL A 847 31.96 33.33 10.79
C VAL A 847 33.04 33.78 11.75
N ALA A 848 32.64 34.45 12.84
CA ALA A 848 33.57 34.94 13.85
C ALA A 848 34.41 33.77 14.41
N GLY A 849 35.73 33.93 14.40
CA GLY A 849 36.67 32.91 14.89
C GLY A 849 36.92 31.74 13.94
N ARG A 850 36.38 31.73 12.72
CA ARG A 850 36.65 30.70 11.70
C ARG A 850 37.17 31.28 10.40
N ASN A 851 38.03 30.52 9.72
CA ASN A 851 38.48 30.86 8.37
C ASN A 851 37.60 30.14 7.34
N CYS A 852 36.61 30.85 6.79
CA CYS A 852 35.72 30.32 5.77
C CYS A 852 36.34 30.46 4.37
N PRO A 853 36.26 29.43 3.49
CA PRO A 853 36.58 29.61 2.08
C PRO A 853 35.61 30.60 1.43
N TYR A 854 36.07 31.35 0.42
CA TYR A 854 35.21 32.21 -0.39
C TYR A 854 35.15 31.71 -1.84
N PRO A 855 33.97 31.32 -2.34
CA PRO A 855 32.69 31.25 -1.63
C PRO A 855 32.56 30.00 -0.72
N VAL A 856 31.67 30.05 0.28
CA VAL A 856 31.21 28.84 0.97
C VAL A 856 30.17 28.17 0.08
N HIS A 857 30.20 26.83 -0.02
CA HIS A 857 29.37 26.11 -0.98
C HIS A 857 28.82 24.77 -0.47
N SER A 858 27.79 24.26 -1.14
CA SER A 858 27.03 23.03 -0.78
C SER A 858 27.84 21.72 -0.71
N GLN A 859 29.07 21.71 -1.22
CA GLN A 859 29.93 20.51 -1.31
C GLN A 859 30.84 20.33 -0.10
N HIS A 860 30.76 21.20 0.91
CA HIS A 860 31.57 21.08 2.12
C HIS A 860 31.41 19.69 2.79
N ASP A 861 32.34 19.31 3.67
CA ASP A 861 32.29 18.04 4.41
C ASP A 861 30.92 17.80 5.06
N ARG A 862 30.33 16.61 4.88
CA ARG A 862 29.05 16.19 5.48
C ARG A 862 29.11 14.81 6.13
N ARG A 863 30.31 14.27 6.37
CA ARG A 863 30.57 12.97 7.04
C ARG A 863 30.30 13.00 8.55
N TYR A 864 29.12 13.49 8.88
CA TYR A 864 28.50 13.60 10.20
C TYR A 864 26.97 13.47 10.11
N ILE A 865 26.39 13.60 8.90
CA ILE A 865 24.96 13.51 8.64
C ILE A 865 24.56 12.07 8.35
N TRP A 866 23.95 11.45 9.35
CA TRP A 866 23.17 10.24 9.19
C TRP A 866 21.78 10.46 9.80
N SER A 867 20.80 9.64 9.44
CA SER A 867 19.43 9.75 9.93
C SER A 867 19.18 9.14 11.32
N GLY A 868 18.12 9.56 12.00
CA GLY A 868 17.70 8.98 13.29
C GLY A 868 18.57 9.42 14.48
N ASN A 869 18.77 8.53 15.46
CA ASN A 869 19.37 8.86 16.77
C ASN A 869 20.92 8.92 16.79
N ASN A 870 21.56 8.58 15.66
CA ASN A 870 23.01 8.48 15.50
C ASN A 870 23.65 9.65 14.72
N TYR A 871 22.88 10.73 14.56
CA TYR A 871 23.30 12.02 14.00
C TYR A 871 24.33 12.74 14.89
N LEU A 872 25.30 13.46 14.29
CA LEU A 872 26.30 14.32 14.96
C LEU A 872 27.26 13.64 15.96
N LYS A 873 27.65 12.38 15.70
CA LYS A 873 28.64 11.65 16.55
C LYS A 873 30.04 12.30 16.57
N VAL A 874 30.35 13.13 15.59
CA VAL A 874 31.66 13.77 15.37
C VAL A 874 31.52 15.28 15.48
N LYS A 875 32.59 15.99 15.85
CA LYS A 875 32.62 17.45 16.10
C LYS A 875 33.50 18.17 15.08
N GLY A 876 33.33 19.49 14.95
CA GLY A 876 34.22 20.39 14.20
C GLY A 876 34.27 20.17 12.70
N ARG A 877 33.21 19.59 12.13
CA ARG A 877 33.04 19.33 10.69
C ARG A 877 32.12 20.36 10.03
N GLY A 878 31.89 20.21 8.73
CA GLY A 878 31.01 21.08 7.97
C GLY A 878 31.75 22.19 7.22
N ALA A 879 31.01 23.22 6.83
CA ALA A 879 31.53 24.42 6.21
C ALA A 879 32.49 25.18 7.14
N CYS A 880 33.41 25.93 6.53
CA CYS A 880 34.44 26.71 7.25
C CYS A 880 35.34 25.85 8.15
N THR A 881 35.71 24.66 7.68
CA THR A 881 36.64 23.74 8.35
C THR A 881 37.74 23.32 7.39
N SER A 882 38.77 22.64 7.90
CA SER A 882 39.85 22.07 7.08
C SER A 882 39.51 20.69 6.50
N PHE A 883 38.32 20.16 6.76
CA PHE A 883 37.92 18.86 6.24
C PHE A 883 37.61 18.97 4.74
N PRO A 884 38.01 17.96 3.93
CA PRO A 884 37.81 18.02 2.49
C PRO A 884 36.32 17.91 2.14
N ASP A 885 35.97 18.50 1.01
CA ASP A 885 34.63 18.43 0.41
C ASP A 885 34.14 16.99 0.20
N MET A 886 32.82 16.84 0.10
CA MET A 886 32.19 15.62 -0.37
C MET A 886 32.61 15.35 -1.82
N SER A 887 32.83 14.07 -2.14
CA SER A 887 33.20 13.67 -3.50
C SER A 887 32.08 14.04 -4.50
N PRO A 888 32.40 14.70 -5.63
CA PRO A 888 31.39 15.03 -6.63
C PRO A 888 30.74 13.78 -7.21
N VAL A 889 29.42 13.83 -7.42
CA VAL A 889 28.68 12.75 -8.07
C VAL A 889 28.11 13.22 -9.40
N ASN A 890 28.41 12.48 -10.47
CA ASN A 890 27.78 12.71 -11.77
C ASN A 890 26.45 11.95 -11.85
N CYS A 891 25.33 12.66 -11.67
CA CYS A 891 24.00 12.05 -11.69
C CYS A 891 23.62 11.45 -13.05
N LYS A 892 24.25 11.87 -14.16
CA LYS A 892 23.98 11.28 -15.49
C LYS A 892 24.55 9.87 -15.63
N SER A 893 25.55 9.51 -14.84
CA SER A 893 26.18 8.18 -14.86
C SER A 893 25.69 7.25 -13.75
N GLN A 894 24.80 7.71 -12.85
CA GLN A 894 24.27 6.88 -11.78
C GLN A 894 23.25 5.85 -12.31
N PRO A 895 23.27 4.60 -11.82
CA PRO A 895 22.23 3.63 -12.14
C PRO A 895 20.85 4.15 -11.74
N LYS A 896 19.84 3.88 -12.58
CA LYS A 896 18.46 4.13 -12.19
C LYS A 896 18.06 3.16 -11.07
N LEU A 897 17.43 3.68 -10.02
CA LEU A 897 16.98 2.86 -8.89
C LEU A 897 15.97 1.77 -9.29
N THR A 898 15.32 1.90 -10.45
CA THR A 898 14.42 0.88 -11.00
C THR A 898 15.12 -0.45 -11.34
N ASN A 899 16.47 -0.48 -11.38
CA ASN A 899 17.24 -1.63 -11.85
C ASN A 899 18.16 -2.24 -10.76
N VAL A 900 17.99 -1.87 -9.49
CA VAL A 900 18.93 -2.31 -8.42
C VAL A 900 18.99 -3.82 -8.21
N GLU A 901 17.92 -4.55 -8.57
CA GLU A 901 17.87 -6.03 -8.50
C GLU A 901 18.13 -6.69 -9.87
N HIS A 902 18.55 -5.93 -10.89
CA HIS A 902 18.87 -6.46 -12.20
C HIS A 902 20.40 -6.62 -12.38
N CYS A 903 20.88 -7.87 -12.42
CA CYS A 903 22.28 -8.21 -12.62
C CYS A 903 22.49 -8.98 -13.95
N PRO A 904 22.54 -8.30 -15.12
CA PRO A 904 22.59 -8.94 -16.44
C PRO A 904 23.67 -10.02 -16.58
N ASP A 905 24.83 -9.81 -15.95
CA ASP A 905 26.00 -10.69 -16.06
C ASP A 905 25.84 -12.02 -15.32
N GLN A 906 24.81 -12.17 -14.48
CA GLN A 906 24.57 -13.39 -13.71
C GLN A 906 23.68 -14.42 -14.44
N CYS A 907 23.01 -14.04 -15.53
CA CYS A 907 22.12 -14.93 -16.29
C CYS A 907 22.74 -15.35 -17.64
N PRO A 908 22.70 -16.64 -18.04
CA PRO A 908 23.14 -17.06 -19.37
C PRO A 908 22.24 -16.47 -20.48
N SER A 909 22.83 -15.69 -21.40
CA SER A 909 22.24 -15.06 -22.59
C SER A 909 20.75 -14.64 -22.51
N GLY A 910 20.50 -13.44 -21.96
CA GLY A 910 19.40 -12.56 -22.34
C GLY A 910 18.04 -12.84 -21.69
N CYS A 911 17.74 -12.13 -20.60
CA CYS A 911 16.38 -12.01 -20.06
C CYS A 911 15.49 -11.14 -20.95
N ARG A 912 14.96 -11.71 -22.03
CA ARG A 912 13.99 -11.00 -22.89
C ARG A 912 12.68 -10.81 -22.12
N ASN A 913 12.17 -9.57 -22.09
CA ASN A 913 10.95 -9.18 -21.37
C ASN A 913 10.98 -9.48 -19.85
N GLY A 914 12.18 -9.69 -19.30
CA GLY A 914 12.40 -9.95 -17.89
C GLY A 914 13.62 -9.20 -17.37
N TYR A 915 14.03 -9.55 -16.17
CA TYR A 915 15.25 -9.08 -15.55
C TYR A 915 15.97 -10.28 -14.92
N CYS A 916 17.29 -10.25 -15.00
CA CYS A 916 18.13 -11.19 -14.27
C CYS A 916 18.16 -10.78 -12.80
N ASP A 917 17.61 -11.61 -11.93
CA ASP A 917 17.54 -11.38 -10.49
C ASP A 917 18.92 -11.54 -9.84
N CYS A 918 19.40 -10.49 -9.19
CA CYS A 918 20.73 -10.46 -8.55
C CYS A 918 20.93 -11.50 -7.45
N ALA A 919 19.85 -11.98 -6.83
CA ALA A 919 19.92 -12.90 -5.71
C ALA A 919 19.99 -14.36 -6.14
N THR A 920 19.27 -14.71 -7.20
CA THR A 920 19.11 -16.10 -7.66
C THR A 920 19.87 -16.40 -8.95
N GLY A 921 20.26 -15.37 -9.72
CA GLY A 921 20.74 -15.54 -11.09
C GLY A 921 19.67 -16.09 -12.03
N GLU A 922 18.39 -16.05 -11.62
CA GLU A 922 17.26 -16.51 -12.41
C GLU A 922 16.66 -15.36 -13.23
N CYS A 923 16.11 -15.70 -14.38
CA CYS A 923 15.37 -14.76 -15.20
C CYS A 923 13.93 -14.64 -14.70
N LEU A 924 13.59 -13.51 -14.07
CA LEU A 924 12.24 -13.20 -13.61
C LEU A 924 11.53 -12.29 -14.61
N CYS A 925 10.24 -12.50 -14.80
CA CYS A 925 9.47 -11.71 -15.77
C CYS A 925 9.16 -10.32 -15.27
N ASN A 926 9.21 -9.35 -16.19
CA ASN A 926 8.70 -8.03 -15.88
C ASN A 926 7.16 -8.11 -15.76
N PRO A 927 6.55 -7.25 -14.93
CA PRO A 927 5.09 -7.15 -14.87
C PRO A 927 4.47 -6.98 -16.27
N GLY A 928 3.35 -7.67 -16.51
CA GLY A 928 2.71 -7.79 -17.83
C GLY A 928 3.26 -8.93 -18.70
N PHE A 929 4.36 -9.57 -18.26
CA PHE A 929 4.93 -10.73 -18.92
C PHE A 929 4.90 -11.97 -18.02
N SER A 930 4.72 -13.12 -18.65
CA SER A 930 4.58 -14.41 -17.98
C SER A 930 4.98 -15.57 -18.88
N GLY A 931 4.72 -16.80 -18.45
CA GLY A 931 5.15 -18.01 -19.14
C GLY A 931 6.66 -18.27 -19.12
N VAL A 932 7.05 -19.38 -19.75
CA VAL A 932 8.46 -19.80 -19.83
C VAL A 932 9.27 -18.73 -20.56
N LYS A 933 10.36 -18.26 -19.93
CA LYS A 933 11.23 -17.19 -20.44
C LYS A 933 10.48 -15.89 -20.78
N CYS A 934 9.38 -15.59 -20.08
CA CYS A 934 8.63 -14.33 -20.24
C CYS A 934 8.10 -14.12 -21.66
N SER A 935 7.67 -15.22 -22.29
CA SER A 935 7.21 -15.27 -23.67
C SER A 935 5.76 -14.83 -23.86
N ILE A 936 4.96 -14.82 -22.79
CA ILE A 936 3.57 -14.38 -22.82
C ILE A 936 3.55 -12.89 -22.48
N ASP A 937 2.97 -12.10 -23.36
CA ASP A 937 2.81 -10.65 -23.20
C ASP A 937 1.31 -10.33 -23.07
N THR A 938 0.83 -10.25 -21.82
CA THR A 938 -0.60 -9.99 -21.56
C THR A 938 -0.97 -8.55 -21.91
N CYS A 939 0.00 -7.65 -21.95
CA CYS A 939 -0.22 -6.25 -22.32
C CYS A 939 -0.12 -5.99 -23.82
N GLY A 940 0.76 -6.70 -24.52
CA GLY A 940 0.80 -6.71 -25.98
C GLY A 940 -0.51 -7.22 -26.56
N ALA A 941 -1.15 -8.20 -25.92
CA ALA A 941 -2.47 -8.69 -26.31
C ALA A 941 -3.58 -7.63 -26.22
N ALA A 942 -3.48 -6.66 -25.29
CA ALA A 942 -4.44 -5.56 -25.16
C ALA A 942 -4.39 -4.59 -26.36
N GLY A 943 -3.22 -4.43 -26.98
CA GLY A 943 -3.05 -3.62 -28.19
C GLY A 943 -3.43 -2.15 -28.02
N CYS A 944 -3.18 -1.58 -26.82
CA CYS A 944 -3.50 -0.20 -26.47
C CYS A 944 -2.74 0.80 -27.34
N VAL A 945 -3.46 1.76 -27.92
CA VAL A 945 -2.88 2.80 -28.81
C VAL A 945 -2.58 4.08 -28.03
N ASN A 946 -3.58 4.64 -27.34
CA ASN A 946 -3.44 5.86 -26.54
C ASN A 946 -3.86 5.61 -25.07
N GLY A 947 -3.24 4.64 -24.43
CA GLY A 947 -3.55 4.23 -23.07
C GLY A 947 -2.57 3.19 -22.53
N ASN A 948 -2.75 2.82 -21.27
CA ASN A 948 -1.95 1.76 -20.64
C ASN A 948 -2.75 0.46 -20.54
N CYS A 949 -2.04 -0.66 -20.52
CA CYS A 949 -2.61 -1.98 -20.31
C CYS A 949 -3.12 -2.16 -18.86
N ALA A 950 -4.32 -2.72 -18.69
CA ALA A 950 -4.88 -3.04 -17.38
C ALA A 950 -4.27 -4.32 -16.75
N ALA A 951 -3.70 -5.23 -17.56
CA ALA A 951 -3.22 -6.53 -17.10
C ALA A 951 -1.87 -6.51 -16.35
N GLN A 952 -1.11 -5.40 -16.41
CA GLN A 952 0.30 -5.33 -16.03
C GLN A 952 0.63 -5.97 -14.67
N TYR A 953 -0.19 -5.75 -13.64
CA TYR A 953 0.02 -6.28 -12.28
C TYR A 953 -1.04 -7.30 -11.84
N LEU A 954 -1.90 -7.74 -12.76
CA LEU A 954 -2.97 -8.70 -12.47
C LEU A 954 -2.50 -10.16 -12.57
N GLY A 955 -1.28 -10.39 -13.04
CA GLY A 955 -0.57 -11.67 -13.01
C GLY A 955 -0.95 -12.67 -14.11
N ARG A 956 -0.19 -13.77 -14.19
CA ARG A 956 -0.38 -14.96 -15.04
C ARG A 956 -0.49 -14.70 -16.55
N ASP A 957 -0.96 -15.72 -17.26
CA ASP A 957 -0.85 -15.91 -18.70
C ASP A 957 -2.11 -15.44 -19.45
N LEU A 958 -3.15 -15.00 -18.74
CA LEU A 958 -4.41 -14.57 -19.34
C LEU A 958 -4.45 -13.05 -19.53
N PRO A 959 -4.76 -12.57 -20.74
CA PRO A 959 -5.01 -11.14 -20.95
C PRO A 959 -6.34 -10.71 -20.33
N VAL A 960 -6.46 -9.41 -20.08
CA VAL A 960 -7.75 -8.78 -19.81
C VAL A 960 -8.55 -8.76 -21.12
N THR A 961 -9.82 -9.20 -21.08
CA THR A 961 -10.68 -9.27 -22.27
C THR A 961 -11.85 -8.28 -22.23
N ASN A 962 -12.12 -7.68 -21.07
CA ASN A 962 -13.10 -6.61 -20.90
C ASN A 962 -12.40 -5.41 -20.26
N LYS A 963 -12.44 -4.24 -20.92
CA LYS A 963 -11.65 -3.03 -20.60
C LYS A 963 -10.14 -3.31 -20.50
N PRO A 964 -9.50 -3.84 -21.58
CA PRO A 964 -8.09 -4.20 -21.58
C PRO A 964 -7.14 -3.01 -21.50
N CYS A 965 -7.60 -1.81 -21.89
CA CYS A 965 -6.83 -0.58 -21.85
C CYS A 965 -7.49 0.48 -20.96
N VAL A 966 -6.64 1.25 -20.27
CA VAL A 966 -7.00 2.47 -19.56
C VAL A 966 -6.56 3.66 -20.40
N CYS A 967 -7.52 4.38 -20.94
CA CYS A 967 -7.27 5.42 -21.93
C CYS A 967 -6.79 6.74 -21.31
N ILE A 968 -5.96 7.45 -22.07
CA ILE A 968 -5.66 8.86 -21.84
C ILE A 968 -6.93 9.68 -22.05
N ASP A 969 -7.09 10.76 -21.29
CA ASP A 969 -8.21 11.70 -21.46
C ASP A 969 -8.39 12.12 -22.92
N GLY A 970 -9.65 12.05 -23.39
CA GLY A 970 -10.03 12.34 -24.79
C GLY A 970 -9.92 11.15 -25.73
N TRP A 971 -9.40 10.00 -25.28
CA TRP A 971 -9.41 8.73 -26.00
C TRP A 971 -10.34 7.72 -25.34
N TYR A 972 -10.93 6.88 -26.18
CA TYR A 972 -11.97 5.93 -25.80
C TYR A 972 -11.88 4.65 -26.63
N GLY A 973 -12.78 3.72 -26.35
CA GLY A 973 -12.81 2.38 -26.95
C GLY A 973 -11.88 1.42 -26.22
N ASP A 974 -12.08 0.11 -26.43
CA ASP A 974 -11.33 -0.92 -25.71
C ASP A 974 -9.81 -0.86 -25.96
N ARG A 975 -9.39 -0.29 -27.09
CA ARG A 975 -7.98 -0.11 -27.47
C ARG A 975 -7.47 1.33 -27.34
N CYS A 976 -8.31 2.27 -26.89
CA CYS A 976 -7.99 3.69 -26.83
C CYS A 976 -7.59 4.27 -28.21
N ASP A 977 -8.30 3.88 -29.26
CA ASP A 977 -8.00 4.20 -30.67
C ASP A 977 -9.03 5.15 -31.30
N THR A 978 -10.04 5.59 -30.55
CA THR A 978 -11.03 6.56 -30.99
C THR A 978 -11.11 7.78 -30.06
N THR A 979 -11.37 8.95 -30.61
CA THR A 979 -11.67 10.18 -29.86
C THR A 979 -13.18 10.41 -29.71
N THR A 980 -13.99 9.49 -30.23
CA THR A 980 -15.44 9.56 -30.09
C THR A 980 -15.81 8.86 -28.78
N PRO A 981 -16.35 9.56 -27.78
CA PRO A 981 -16.79 8.93 -26.55
C PRO A 981 -17.86 7.88 -26.85
N PRO A 982 -17.88 6.74 -26.14
CA PRO A 982 -18.98 5.80 -26.25
C PRO A 982 -20.28 6.52 -25.94
N LEU A 983 -21.37 6.13 -26.63
CA LEU A 983 -22.70 6.61 -26.26
C LEU A 983 -22.89 6.37 -24.76
N PRO A 984 -23.44 7.34 -24.00
CA PRO A 984 -23.71 7.14 -22.59
C PRO A 984 -24.54 5.87 -22.46
N VAL A 985 -23.95 4.81 -21.92
CA VAL A 985 -24.74 3.68 -21.47
C VAL A 985 -25.57 4.26 -20.33
N SER A 986 -26.88 4.37 -20.53
CA SER A 986 -27.76 4.80 -19.45
C SER A 986 -27.46 3.90 -18.26
N ASP A 987 -27.04 4.49 -17.13
CA ASP A 987 -26.99 3.75 -15.87
C ASP A 987 -28.31 2.97 -15.77
N PRO A 988 -28.26 1.66 -15.45
CA PRO A 988 -29.49 0.88 -15.37
C PRO A 988 -30.47 1.63 -14.46
N ALA A 989 -31.69 1.87 -14.97
CA ALA A 989 -32.69 2.62 -14.23
C ALA A 989 -32.79 2.01 -12.81
N PRO A 990 -32.76 2.83 -11.74
CA PRO A 990 -32.77 2.32 -10.39
C PRO A 990 -33.95 1.36 -10.22
N MET A 991 -33.67 0.10 -9.90
CA MET A 991 -34.71 -0.92 -9.76
C MET A 991 -35.43 -0.71 -8.44
N CYS A 992 -36.76 -0.81 -8.46
CA CYS A 992 -37.55 -0.85 -7.23
C CYS A 992 -37.31 -2.17 -6.51
N PHE A 993 -36.62 -2.13 -5.37
CA PHE A 993 -36.31 -3.31 -4.57
C PHE A 993 -36.77 -3.09 -3.12
N ASN A 994 -37.43 -4.09 -2.53
CA ASN A 994 -38.05 -3.98 -1.19
C ASN A 994 -38.90 -2.70 -0.98
N GLY A 995 -39.46 -2.14 -2.05
CA GLY A 995 -40.30 -0.94 -2.00
C GLY A 995 -39.55 0.39 -2.05
N CYS A 996 -38.24 0.44 -2.34
CA CYS A 996 -37.52 1.69 -2.63
C CYS A 996 -36.62 1.62 -3.88
N TYR A 997 -36.41 2.78 -4.51
CA TYR A 997 -35.31 3.06 -5.44
C TYR A 997 -34.09 3.50 -4.65
N TYR A 998 -32.91 2.92 -4.90
CA TYR A 998 -31.70 3.20 -4.13
C TYR A 998 -30.73 4.08 -4.92
N TYR A 999 -30.07 5.00 -4.22
CA TYR A 999 -29.07 5.92 -4.77
C TYR A 999 -27.81 5.93 -3.90
N THR A 1000 -26.63 5.95 -4.53
CA THR A 1000 -25.32 5.97 -3.85
C THR A 1000 -24.62 7.29 -4.11
N ASP A 1001 -23.74 7.71 -3.21
CA ASP A 1001 -23.08 9.02 -3.23
C ASP A 1001 -24.09 10.16 -3.45
N THR A 1002 -25.31 9.94 -2.96
CA THR A 1002 -26.44 10.82 -3.17
C THR A 1002 -27.19 10.90 -1.86
N SER A 1003 -27.26 12.10 -1.31
CA SER A 1003 -28.17 12.44 -0.23
C SER A 1003 -29.54 12.84 -0.79
N ILE A 1004 -30.53 12.91 0.08
CA ILE A 1004 -31.87 13.37 -0.27
C ILE A 1004 -32.22 14.60 0.57
N GLY A 1005 -32.50 15.69 -0.12
CA GLY A 1005 -32.98 16.94 0.44
C GLY A 1005 -34.44 16.84 0.89
N GLY A 1006 -34.84 17.72 1.82
CA GLY A 1006 -36.18 17.76 2.40
C GLY A 1006 -36.18 17.68 3.92
N GLY A 1007 -37.35 17.84 4.52
CA GLY A 1007 -37.55 17.82 5.97
C GLY A 1007 -37.22 16.44 6.55
N GLN A 1008 -36.51 16.41 7.67
CA GLN A 1008 -36.21 15.18 8.40
C GLN A 1008 -37.40 14.82 9.30
N ILE A 1009 -37.90 13.59 9.14
CA ILE A 1009 -39.04 13.06 9.89
C ILE A 1009 -38.55 12.38 11.17
N GLN A 1010 -37.58 11.49 11.01
CA GLN A 1010 -37.08 10.61 12.07
C GLN A 1010 -35.66 10.16 11.76
N THR A 1011 -34.86 9.92 12.81
CA THR A 1011 -33.57 9.24 12.70
C THR A 1011 -33.67 7.86 13.34
N ILE A 1012 -33.18 6.83 12.66
CA ILE A 1012 -33.15 5.44 13.14
C ILE A 1012 -31.70 4.97 13.14
N GLN A 1013 -31.22 4.40 14.24
CA GLN A 1013 -29.91 3.75 14.27
C GLN A 1013 -30.03 2.38 13.58
N THR A 1014 -29.20 2.11 12.59
CA THR A 1014 -29.15 0.83 11.89
C THR A 1014 -27.78 0.66 11.25
N SER A 1015 -27.29 -0.57 11.13
CA SER A 1015 -26.14 -0.89 10.30
C SER A 1015 -26.52 -1.31 8.88
N ASP A 1016 -27.82 -1.51 8.65
CA ASP A 1016 -28.38 -1.99 7.41
C ASP A 1016 -29.24 -0.90 6.73
N PRO A 1017 -28.85 -0.41 5.54
CA PRO A 1017 -29.64 0.55 4.77
C PRO A 1017 -30.97 -0.04 4.26
N THR A 1018 -31.18 -1.35 4.23
CA THR A 1018 -32.49 -1.93 3.88
C THR A 1018 -33.53 -1.71 4.97
N ALA A 1019 -33.09 -1.64 6.24
CA ALA A 1019 -33.94 -1.27 7.36
C ALA A 1019 -34.48 0.18 7.22
N CYS A 1020 -33.74 1.06 6.53
CA CYS A 1020 -34.24 2.40 6.17
C CYS A 1020 -35.45 2.34 5.27
N CYS A 1021 -35.37 1.53 4.21
CA CYS A 1021 -36.47 1.39 3.28
C CYS A 1021 -37.70 0.79 3.97
N ALA A 1022 -37.52 -0.26 4.78
CA ALA A 1022 -38.61 -0.85 5.56
C ALA A 1022 -39.25 0.16 6.53
N ALA A 1023 -38.44 0.98 7.20
CA ALA A 1023 -38.94 2.03 8.08
C ALA A 1023 -39.68 3.15 7.33
N CYS A 1024 -39.15 3.57 6.18
CA CYS A 1024 -39.80 4.54 5.31
C CYS A 1024 -41.11 3.99 4.71
N ASN A 1025 -41.17 2.69 4.42
CA ASN A 1025 -42.38 2.04 3.94
C ASN A 1025 -43.49 2.03 4.99
N ARG A 1026 -43.15 1.81 6.27
CA ARG A 1026 -44.09 1.85 7.40
C ARG A 1026 -44.54 3.27 7.77
N ASN A 1027 -43.75 4.30 7.47
CA ASN A 1027 -44.09 5.68 7.80
C ASN A 1027 -44.81 6.36 6.62
N ALA A 1028 -46.09 6.69 6.79
CA ALA A 1028 -46.92 7.29 5.74
C ALA A 1028 -46.43 8.66 5.26
N ALA A 1029 -45.72 9.41 6.11
CA ALA A 1029 -45.15 10.72 5.76
C ALA A 1029 -43.77 10.62 5.08
N CYS A 1030 -43.17 9.42 5.02
CA CYS A 1030 -41.85 9.20 4.45
C CYS A 1030 -41.91 8.95 2.95
N ASN A 1031 -41.22 9.82 2.21
CA ASN A 1031 -41.05 9.69 0.76
C ASN A 1031 -39.66 9.17 0.40
N ALA A 1032 -38.67 9.39 1.26
CA ALA A 1032 -37.31 8.97 1.04
C ALA A 1032 -36.52 8.80 2.33
N TRP A 1033 -35.29 8.31 2.25
CA TRP A 1033 -34.41 8.13 3.39
C TRP A 1033 -32.95 8.35 3.00
N VAL A 1034 -32.12 8.71 3.96
CA VAL A 1034 -30.67 8.88 3.80
C VAL A 1034 -29.97 8.08 4.89
N PHE A 1035 -29.10 7.17 4.49
CA PHE A 1035 -28.23 6.38 5.35
C PHE A 1035 -26.81 6.92 5.35
N SER A 1036 -26.31 7.29 6.53
CA SER A 1036 -24.95 7.79 6.73
C SER A 1036 -24.52 7.50 8.17
N ALA A 1037 -23.28 7.02 8.35
CA ALA A 1037 -22.67 6.78 9.66
C ALA A 1037 -23.54 5.95 10.63
N TYR A 1038 -24.11 4.84 10.16
CA TYR A 1038 -25.01 3.96 10.92
C TYR A 1038 -26.33 4.61 11.36
N GLN A 1039 -26.69 5.73 10.72
CA GLN A 1039 -27.94 6.44 10.97
C GLN A 1039 -28.75 6.53 9.70
N CYS A 1040 -30.04 6.32 9.85
CA CYS A 1040 -31.03 6.42 8.82
C CYS A 1040 -31.95 7.61 9.07
N TYR A 1041 -31.86 8.63 8.23
CA TYR A 1041 -32.69 9.82 8.29
C TYR A 1041 -33.85 9.68 7.31
N LEU A 1042 -35.07 9.46 7.83
CA LEU A 1042 -36.29 9.47 7.02
C LEU A 1042 -36.62 10.91 6.60
N LYS A 1043 -36.98 11.09 5.32
CA LYS A 1043 -37.14 12.38 4.65
C LYS A 1043 -38.53 12.51 4.02
N THR A 1044 -39.07 13.73 4.06
CA THR A 1044 -40.29 14.11 3.34
C THR A 1044 -40.05 14.48 1.88
N GLY A 1045 -38.83 14.88 1.52
CA GLY A 1045 -38.47 15.26 0.15
C GLY A 1045 -37.84 14.11 -0.64
N THR A 1046 -37.74 14.29 -1.96
CA THR A 1046 -37.15 13.33 -2.90
C THR A 1046 -36.04 13.96 -3.75
N GLN A 1047 -35.59 15.18 -3.41
CA GLN A 1047 -34.57 15.90 -4.15
C GLN A 1047 -33.22 15.21 -3.98
N LEU A 1048 -32.67 14.69 -5.06
CA LEU A 1048 -31.33 14.08 -5.07
C LEU A 1048 -30.25 15.17 -4.96
N ILE A 1049 -29.29 14.96 -4.06
CA ILE A 1049 -28.16 15.86 -3.82
C ILE A 1049 -26.88 15.01 -3.84
N GLN A 1050 -25.95 15.29 -4.76
CA GLN A 1050 -24.66 14.58 -4.81
C GLN A 1050 -23.91 14.76 -3.48
N LYS A 1051 -23.55 13.64 -2.85
CA LYS A 1051 -22.83 13.59 -1.57
C LYS A 1051 -22.15 12.23 -1.40
N THR A 1052 -20.83 12.22 -1.57
CA THR A 1052 -19.98 11.03 -1.43
C THR A 1052 -20.14 10.35 -0.06
N GLY A 1053 -20.11 9.02 -0.03
CA GLY A 1053 -20.15 8.21 1.18
C GLY A 1053 -21.53 8.08 1.83
N VAL A 1054 -22.59 8.45 1.11
CA VAL A 1054 -23.98 8.39 1.58
C VAL A 1054 -24.80 7.47 0.68
N THR A 1055 -25.62 6.63 1.28
CA THR A 1055 -26.64 5.84 0.56
C THR A 1055 -28.00 6.45 0.84
N SER A 1056 -28.88 6.51 -0.13
CA SER A 1056 -30.24 7.00 0.09
C SER A 1056 -31.23 6.16 -0.72
N GLY A 1057 -32.51 6.36 -0.46
CA GLY A 1057 -33.53 5.75 -1.29
C GLY A 1057 -34.85 6.50 -1.28
N ILE A 1058 -35.59 6.40 -2.37
CA ILE A 1058 -36.91 6.97 -2.58
C ILE A 1058 -37.93 5.85 -2.61
N LYS A 1059 -39.04 5.99 -1.90
CA LYS A 1059 -40.11 4.99 -1.84
C LYS A 1059 -40.71 4.75 -3.23
N CYS A 1060 -40.89 3.50 -3.66
CA CYS A 1060 -41.30 3.22 -5.05
C CYS A 1060 -42.66 3.81 -5.41
N SER A 1061 -43.58 3.86 -4.43
CA SER A 1061 -44.94 4.42 -4.61
C SER A 1061 -44.95 5.93 -4.81
N THR A 1062 -43.83 6.63 -4.60
CA THR A 1062 -43.75 8.10 -4.76
C THR A 1062 -43.37 8.56 -6.17
N GLY A 1063 -43.01 7.63 -7.06
CA GLY A 1063 -42.63 7.91 -8.45
C GLY A 1063 -41.32 8.70 -8.58
N THR A 1064 -40.45 8.33 -9.53
CA THR A 1064 -39.29 9.15 -9.88
C THR A 1064 -39.71 10.19 -10.93
N ASN A 1065 -39.87 11.45 -10.55
CA ASN A 1065 -39.82 12.52 -11.54
C ASN A 1065 -38.35 12.64 -12.00
N SER A 1066 -38.00 12.00 -13.11
CA SER A 1066 -36.63 11.97 -13.67
C SER A 1066 -36.18 13.30 -14.29
N SER A 1067 -36.86 14.40 -13.99
CA SER A 1067 -36.67 15.69 -14.66
C SER A 1067 -36.14 16.78 -13.71
N THR A 1068 -35.13 16.50 -12.88
CA THR A 1068 -34.26 17.52 -12.28
C THR A 1068 -32.98 16.90 -11.71
N ILE A 1069 -31.99 16.58 -12.55
CA ILE A 1069 -30.60 16.71 -12.11
C ILE A 1069 -30.30 18.20 -12.21
N ALA A 1070 -30.53 18.96 -11.15
CA ALA A 1070 -30.07 20.35 -11.09
C ALA A 1070 -28.55 20.33 -10.83
N PRO A 1071 -27.70 20.89 -11.70
CA PRO A 1071 -26.34 21.23 -11.32
C PRO A 1071 -26.44 22.23 -10.16
N ALA A 1072 -25.50 22.15 -9.21
CA ALA A 1072 -25.39 23.18 -8.18
C ALA A 1072 -25.10 24.53 -8.85
N THR A 1073 -26.14 25.36 -9.04
CA THR A 1073 -25.96 26.79 -9.26
C THR A 1073 -25.43 27.36 -7.96
N VAL A 1074 -24.17 27.78 -8.01
CA VAL A 1074 -23.58 28.72 -7.06
C VAL A 1074 -24.54 29.92 -6.95
N ALA A 1075 -25.02 30.20 -5.75
CA ALA A 1075 -25.79 31.40 -5.49
C ALA A 1075 -24.85 32.62 -5.61
N SER A 1076 -24.74 33.21 -6.80
CA SER A 1076 -24.27 34.58 -6.95
C SER A 1076 -25.48 35.51 -6.81
N SER A 1077 -25.56 36.24 -5.70
CA SER A 1077 -26.45 37.39 -5.63
C SER A 1077 -25.82 38.55 -6.40
N THR A 1078 -26.47 39.04 -7.45
CA THR A 1078 -26.38 40.42 -7.95
C THR A 1078 -27.50 40.63 -8.96
N THR A 1079 -28.48 41.45 -8.59
CA THR A 1079 -29.53 41.96 -9.48
C THR A 1079 -28.98 43.12 -10.31
N VAL A 1080 -29.09 43.05 -11.64
CA VAL A 1080 -29.09 44.22 -12.53
C VAL A 1080 -30.11 43.97 -13.66
N PRO A 1081 -30.97 44.97 -13.99
CA PRO A 1081 -32.12 44.77 -14.88
C PRO A 1081 -31.75 44.75 -16.38
N SER A 1082 -32.61 44.06 -17.13
CA SER A 1082 -32.58 43.79 -18.56
C SER A 1082 -32.95 44.98 -19.46
N THR A 1083 -32.30 45.10 -20.63
CA THR A 1083 -32.93 45.47 -21.93
C THR A 1083 -32.13 44.90 -23.14
N VAL A 1084 -32.69 43.87 -23.80
CA VAL A 1084 -32.92 43.61 -25.26
C VAL A 1084 -32.01 44.31 -26.31
N ALA A 1085 -31.46 43.76 -27.42
CA ALA A 1085 -31.36 42.44 -28.11
C ALA A 1085 -30.32 42.55 -29.31
N PRO A 1086 -30.34 41.75 -30.42
CA PRO A 1086 -29.54 40.52 -30.64
C PRO A 1086 -28.65 40.50 -31.94
N SER A 1087 -28.01 39.34 -32.20
CA SER A 1087 -27.34 38.85 -33.44
C SER A 1087 -25.78 38.91 -33.42
N THR A 1088 -24.98 37.95 -33.87
CA THR A 1088 -25.13 36.79 -34.78
C THR A 1088 -24.12 35.66 -34.44
N VAL A 1089 -24.57 34.44 -34.74
CA VAL A 1089 -23.91 33.11 -34.85
C VAL A 1089 -22.44 33.09 -35.34
N ARG A 1090 -21.60 32.19 -34.78
CA ARG A 1090 -20.34 31.71 -35.40
C ARG A 1090 -20.24 30.16 -35.40
N PRO A 1091 -19.70 29.50 -36.44
CA PRO A 1091 -19.84 28.06 -36.70
C PRO A 1091 -18.69 27.19 -36.11
N PRO A 1092 -18.81 25.84 -36.18
CA PRO A 1092 -17.90 24.87 -35.57
C PRO A 1092 -16.56 24.73 -36.30
N VAL A 1093 -15.51 24.37 -35.56
CA VAL A 1093 -14.15 24.14 -36.07
C VAL A 1093 -14.01 22.69 -36.57
N THR A 1094 -13.52 22.53 -37.81
CA THR A 1094 -13.16 21.22 -38.41
C THR A 1094 -11.65 21.12 -38.59
N THR A 1095 -11.12 19.90 -38.44
CA THR A 1095 -9.71 19.52 -38.53
C THR A 1095 -9.33 19.10 -39.96
N ASN A 1096 -8.54 19.90 -40.68
CA ASN A 1096 -7.63 19.50 -41.77
C ASN A 1096 -6.65 20.63 -42.12
N CYS A 1097 -5.35 20.33 -42.24
CA CYS A 1097 -4.27 21.26 -42.61
C CYS A 1097 -3.91 21.07 -44.09
N ASP A 1098 -3.84 22.13 -44.90
CA ASP A 1098 -3.66 22.04 -46.37
C ASP A 1098 -2.19 22.13 -46.85
N GLY A 1099 -1.22 22.11 -45.93
CA GLY A 1099 0.21 21.94 -46.24
C GLY A 1099 0.89 23.13 -46.94
N LYS A 1100 0.28 24.32 -46.94
CA LYS A 1100 0.79 25.46 -47.73
C LYS A 1100 1.87 26.31 -47.07
N CYS A 1101 2.03 26.31 -45.74
CA CYS A 1101 3.17 26.96 -45.07
C CYS A 1101 4.30 25.94 -44.82
N LYS A 1102 5.51 26.24 -45.30
CA LYS A 1102 6.68 25.35 -45.13
C LYS A 1102 7.34 25.60 -43.76
N GLY A 1103 6.98 24.80 -42.75
CA GLY A 1103 7.67 24.76 -41.44
C GLY A 1103 7.22 23.60 -40.55
N LYS A 1104 7.91 23.38 -39.42
CA LYS A 1104 7.97 22.11 -38.66
C LYS A 1104 6.82 21.87 -37.65
N TYR A 1105 5.85 22.78 -37.54
CA TYR A 1105 4.76 22.71 -36.53
C TYR A 1105 3.37 22.96 -37.16
N PRO A 1106 2.36 22.09 -36.96
CA PRO A 1106 1.01 22.32 -37.46
C PRO A 1106 0.10 22.92 -36.37
N TYR A 1107 -0.37 24.15 -36.56
CA TYR A 1107 -1.49 24.71 -35.78
C TYR A 1107 -2.61 25.19 -36.73
N GLY A 1108 -3.80 24.61 -36.55
CA GLY A 1108 -5.16 25.00 -36.98
C GLY A 1108 -5.38 25.88 -38.23
N CYS A 1109 -6.01 25.32 -39.26
CA CYS A 1109 -6.57 26.06 -40.40
C CYS A 1109 -8.08 26.32 -40.23
N ASN A 1110 -8.57 27.50 -40.63
CA ASN A 1110 -9.99 27.77 -40.88
C ASN A 1110 -10.16 28.17 -42.35
N ALA A 1111 -10.88 27.36 -43.14
CA ALA A 1111 -11.00 27.52 -44.60
C ALA A 1111 -11.83 28.75 -45.04
N SER A 1112 -12.51 29.43 -44.11
CA SER A 1112 -13.53 30.45 -44.38
C SER A 1112 -12.99 31.87 -44.61
N LEU A 1113 -11.69 32.10 -44.43
CA LEU A 1113 -11.10 33.44 -44.50
C LEU A 1113 -10.43 33.68 -45.87
N GLN A 1114 -10.69 34.87 -46.44
CA GLN A 1114 -10.28 35.24 -47.80
C GLN A 1114 -8.78 35.58 -47.92
N THR A 1115 -8.16 36.10 -46.86
CA THR A 1115 -6.74 36.54 -46.87
C THR A 1115 -5.91 35.84 -45.79
N GLY A 1116 -4.73 35.33 -46.13
CA GLY A 1116 -3.87 34.52 -45.23
C GLY A 1116 -2.37 34.75 -45.41
N TYR A 1117 -1.62 34.66 -44.29
CA TYR A 1117 -0.19 34.95 -44.19
C TYR A 1117 0.60 33.80 -43.53
N CYS A 1118 1.82 33.54 -44.00
CA CYS A 1118 2.79 32.61 -43.40
C CYS A 1118 3.99 33.39 -42.83
N ASN A 1119 4.53 32.92 -41.70
CA ASN A 1119 5.84 33.38 -41.20
C ASN A 1119 6.98 32.40 -41.55
N ALA A 1120 8.22 32.84 -41.32
CA ALA A 1120 9.42 32.04 -41.55
C ALA A 1120 9.54 30.79 -40.64
N GLY A 1121 8.79 30.73 -39.54
CA GLY A 1121 8.76 29.60 -38.60
C GLY A 1121 7.70 28.53 -38.90
N GLY A 1122 6.90 28.70 -39.97
CA GLY A 1122 5.84 27.76 -40.37
C GLY A 1122 4.46 28.05 -39.77
N GLY A 1123 4.30 29.12 -38.98
CA GLY A 1123 3.01 29.53 -38.45
C GLY A 1123 2.14 30.20 -39.51
N CYS A 1124 0.85 29.84 -39.53
CA CYS A 1124 -0.16 30.44 -40.40
C CYS A 1124 -1.07 31.37 -39.59
N THR A 1125 -1.51 32.49 -40.17
CA THR A 1125 -2.60 33.29 -39.61
C THR A 1125 -3.51 33.84 -40.71
N TYR A 1126 -4.79 34.01 -40.39
CA TYR A 1126 -5.79 34.65 -41.24
C TYR A 1126 -6.31 35.88 -40.49
N SER A 1127 -5.61 37.00 -40.65
CA SER A 1127 -5.90 38.30 -40.05
C SER A 1127 -6.11 39.32 -41.16
N ILE A 1128 -7.07 40.23 -41.00
CA ILE A 1128 -7.23 41.40 -41.88
C ILE A 1128 -6.15 42.47 -41.65
N ASN A 1129 -5.42 42.39 -40.53
CA ASN A 1129 -4.32 43.29 -40.21
C ASN A 1129 -2.99 42.68 -40.66
N THR A 1130 -2.35 43.36 -41.61
CA THR A 1130 -1.05 43.01 -42.20
C THR A 1130 0.07 43.12 -41.18
N ASN A 1131 0.78 42.01 -40.92
CA ASN A 1131 2.10 42.08 -40.30
C ASN A 1131 3.15 42.11 -41.43
N PRO A 1132 3.94 43.19 -41.57
CA PRO A 1132 4.86 43.36 -42.71
C PRO A 1132 5.96 42.29 -42.80
N SER A 1133 6.19 41.52 -41.73
CA SER A 1133 7.20 40.44 -41.70
C SER A 1133 6.68 39.08 -42.18
N TRP A 1134 5.42 38.99 -42.63
CA TRP A 1134 4.77 37.74 -43.02
C TRP A 1134 4.42 37.75 -44.51
N CYS A 1135 4.68 36.64 -45.20
CA CYS A 1135 4.39 36.50 -46.63
C CYS A 1135 2.92 36.09 -46.83
N CYS A 1136 2.21 36.81 -47.69
CA CYS A 1136 0.85 36.44 -48.05
C CYS A 1136 0.82 35.23 -48.99
N PHE A 1137 -0.07 34.28 -48.74
CA PHE A 1137 -0.22 33.08 -49.58
C PHE A 1137 -1.64 32.89 -50.13
N LYS A 1138 -2.60 33.71 -49.69
CA LYS A 1138 -4.01 33.66 -50.13
C LYS A 1138 -4.63 35.06 -49.99
N GLY A 1139 -5.33 35.56 -51.01
CA GLY A 1139 -6.10 36.81 -50.95
C GLY A 1139 -5.31 38.11 -50.97
N CYS A 1140 -4.06 38.05 -51.43
CA CYS A 1140 -3.30 39.18 -51.96
C CYS A 1140 -3.20 38.99 -53.47
#